data_AF-G4ZRT9-F1
#
_entry.id   AF-G4ZRT9-F1
#
_cell.length_a   1.000
_cell.length_b   1.000
_cell.length_c   1.000
_cell.angle_alpha   90.00
_cell.angle_beta   90.00
_cell.angle_gamma   90.00
#
_symmetry.space_group_name_H-M   'P 1'
#
loop_
_entity.id
_entity.type
_entity.pdbx_description
1 polymer ?
#
loop_
_entity_poly.entity_id
_entity_poly.type
_entity_poly.pdbx_seq_one_letter_code
_entity_poly.pdbx_strand_id
1 'polypeptide(L)'
;MKVLLQVAAALSALSLAASTSSPVDHVLDTTLGANNGDVVKDAKWYWENDHVFNSAHLDFFENFHPNDENQTCSSDRHATPFNRQVRGANLGGWLVLEPWITPTLFYQFLGTQQRFGDKAPEKTAMDMYTFCTALGKEEANRQLRIHYEAWVTESDLKEMAEAGVNSLRVPVGDWMFNPYEPYIGCTDGAVEALDRVADLAYKYNIDLLIDIHGLIGSQNGFDNSGMSSSVKWTSIASTRPIGTTTFEHWPVRSAGWAGEFDPATNTYKSINYEHLNHSLATVAAIVDRYADHPAIIGLEPVNEPWELTPIDLLKDYYWKSYKRVKARAPHWKFVLHDSFRFGVQYWSQFMRGCPDIALDTHIYQAWNAPGTRSDYFSNACQQKYVVAEMENAMMPVIVGEWSLGTDNCAMWLNGFNDNLPGFPNIQCRMTKCPVQSTYLGHNFPGTPLDVTKPIQGPYGTGQSGPSFGLCPITSNTSFGQQNNFDELEFTRNLNMKKLNAFAVGHGWYFWNFKTEFGSRWSFLDLVRKGAFPKNVSNYRTEEEVFTACLAEDKGAFICAAKRGVHHSDLDRGLDFACGGSDGKVDCSDIEERFSTLEERCDWAFNEYWHAHREEGATCDFGGAAHLLAIPSPSSVARQEFLATSVSKQILIWTLVGVVVGFVGLAVVMAVTRHRRRAEYSPLIGHIVNVNV
;
A
#
# COMPACT_ATOMS: atom_id res chain seq x y z
N MET A 1 -59.42 -11.79 -53.98
CA MET A 1 -60.89 -11.91 -53.96
C MET A 1 -61.30 -12.08 -52.51
N LYS A 2 -61.89 -11.02 -51.92
CA LYS A 2 -62.62 -10.91 -50.62
C LYS A 2 -61.86 -11.30 -49.31
N VAL A 3 -61.36 -10.34 -48.52
CA VAL A 3 -62.02 -9.45 -47.50
C VAL A 3 -62.11 -10.16 -46.13
N LEU A 4 -61.31 -9.80 -45.11
CA LEU A 4 -61.50 -8.74 -44.08
C LEU A 4 -62.60 -9.06 -43.03
N LEU A 5 -62.21 -9.33 -41.78
CA LEU A 5 -62.95 -9.08 -40.52
C LEU A 5 -61.97 -9.28 -39.33
N GLN A 6 -61.42 -8.20 -38.77
CA GLN A 6 -61.73 -7.63 -37.43
C GLN A 6 -61.46 -8.57 -36.24
N VAL A 7 -60.37 -8.38 -35.47
CA VAL A 7 -60.21 -7.48 -34.29
C VAL A 7 -60.70 -8.11 -32.96
N ALA A 8 -59.74 -8.17 -32.02
CA ALA A 8 -59.85 -8.18 -30.55
C ALA A 8 -60.13 -9.48 -29.77
N ALA A 9 -59.40 -9.57 -28.65
CA ALA A 9 -59.57 -10.40 -27.46
C ALA A 9 -59.15 -11.88 -27.53
N ALA A 10 -57.92 -12.16 -27.09
CA ALA A 10 -57.61 -13.15 -26.06
C ALA A 10 -56.10 -13.49 -26.07
N LEU A 11 -55.33 -12.85 -25.19
CA LEU A 11 -54.09 -13.40 -24.63
C LEU A 11 -53.85 -12.68 -23.31
N SER A 12 -54.51 -13.17 -22.27
CA SER A 12 -54.29 -12.75 -20.89
C SER A 12 -54.48 -13.95 -19.98
N ALA A 13 -53.54 -14.08 -19.04
CA ALA A 13 -53.50 -15.00 -17.91
C ALA A 13 -53.13 -16.48 -18.23
N LEU A 14 -51.86 -16.85 -17.98
CA LEU A 14 -51.47 -17.62 -16.78
C LEU A 14 -49.98 -17.97 -16.81
N SER A 15 -49.16 -17.08 -16.25
CA SER A 15 -47.84 -17.41 -15.68
C SER A 15 -47.63 -16.51 -14.47
N LEU A 16 -48.17 -16.91 -13.33
CA LEU A 16 -47.93 -16.31 -12.02
C LEU A 16 -46.82 -17.09 -11.32
N ALA A 17 -45.62 -16.51 -11.29
CA ALA A 17 -44.65 -16.56 -10.18
C ALA A 17 -43.33 -15.93 -10.66
N ALA A 18 -43.27 -14.60 -10.65
CA ALA A 18 -42.01 -13.85 -10.69
C ALA A 18 -42.11 -12.74 -9.65
N SER A 19 -41.23 -12.82 -8.66
CA SER A 19 -41.05 -11.89 -7.56
C SER A 19 -40.68 -10.50 -8.07
N THR A 20 -41.34 -9.50 -7.50
CA THR A 20 -41.19 -8.07 -7.76
C THR A 20 -39.90 -7.52 -7.14
N SER A 21 -39.01 -6.99 -7.96
CA SER A 21 -38.05 -5.95 -7.58
C SER A 21 -38.20 -4.80 -8.59
N SER A 22 -38.91 -3.75 -8.19
CA SER A 22 -39.05 -2.53 -8.98
C SER A 22 -37.72 -1.78 -9.02
N PRO A 23 -37.26 -1.28 -10.17
CA PRO A 23 -36.12 -0.39 -10.23
C PRO A 23 -36.54 0.98 -9.66
N VAL A 24 -35.80 1.48 -8.68
CA VAL A 24 -35.96 2.84 -8.18
C VAL A 24 -35.16 3.76 -9.10
N ASP A 25 -35.83 4.35 -10.08
CA ASP A 25 -35.30 5.50 -10.82
C ASP A 25 -35.32 6.72 -9.89
N HIS A 26 -34.16 7.07 -9.31
CA HIS A 26 -33.94 8.40 -8.72
C HIS A 26 -33.09 9.24 -9.67
N VAL A 27 -33.73 9.69 -10.75
CA VAL A 27 -33.28 10.87 -11.48
C VAL A 27 -33.72 12.09 -10.66
N LEU A 28 -32.77 12.96 -10.29
CA LEU A 28 -33.06 14.28 -9.74
C LEU A 28 -33.78 15.12 -10.80
N ASP A 29 -35.10 15.09 -10.79
CA ASP A 29 -35.96 15.93 -11.63
C ASP A 29 -36.02 17.35 -11.05
N THR A 30 -35.14 18.22 -11.54
CA THR A 30 -35.31 19.66 -11.41
C THR A 30 -36.32 20.15 -12.44
N THR A 31 -37.63 20.11 -12.15
CA THR A 31 -38.65 21.11 -12.59
C THR A 31 -40.10 20.71 -12.28
N LEU A 32 -40.58 20.92 -11.04
CA LEU A 32 -42.01 21.14 -10.72
C LEU A 32 -41.98 22.03 -9.47
N GLY A 33 -42.58 23.22 -9.35
CA GLY A 33 -43.83 23.76 -9.86
C GLY A 33 -44.28 24.74 -8.76
N ALA A 34 -44.46 26.02 -9.11
CA ALA A 34 -44.75 27.09 -8.17
C ALA A 34 -46.06 26.86 -7.38
N ASN A 35 -45.98 26.78 -6.03
CA ASN A 35 -46.88 27.40 -5.04
C ASN A 35 -46.82 26.70 -3.67
N ASN A 36 -45.80 27.03 -2.89
CA ASN A 36 -45.82 27.32 -1.45
C ASN A 36 -44.38 27.70 -1.07
N GLY A 37 -44.15 28.33 0.08
CA GLY A 37 -42.83 28.83 0.49
C GLY A 37 -41.82 27.72 0.82
N ASP A 38 -41.51 26.86 -0.15
CA ASP A 38 -40.56 25.77 -0.02
C ASP A 38 -39.13 26.32 -0.01
N VAL A 39 -38.45 26.11 1.11
CA VAL A 39 -37.02 26.37 1.26
C VAL A 39 -36.30 25.52 0.22
N VAL A 40 -35.61 26.16 -0.72
CA VAL A 40 -34.74 25.47 -1.68
C VAL A 40 -33.63 24.80 -0.87
N LYS A 41 -33.62 23.46 -0.84
CA LYS A 41 -32.60 22.66 -0.16
C LYS A 41 -31.41 22.50 -1.11
N ASP A 42 -30.32 23.19 -0.83
CA ASP A 42 -29.06 23.09 -1.58
C ASP A 42 -28.20 21.91 -1.07
N ALA A 43 -27.07 21.64 -1.74
CA ALA A 43 -26.18 20.54 -1.37
C ALA A 43 -25.62 20.69 0.06
N LYS A 44 -25.37 21.92 0.50
CA LYS A 44 -24.95 22.19 1.87
C LYS A 44 -26.03 21.80 2.87
N TRP A 45 -27.29 22.13 2.59
CA TRP A 45 -28.42 21.70 3.42
C TRP A 45 -28.44 20.17 3.55
N TYR A 46 -28.30 19.41 2.46
CA TYR A 46 -28.27 17.94 2.56
C TYR A 46 -27.09 17.42 3.38
N TRP A 47 -25.91 18.03 3.25
CA TRP A 47 -24.75 17.69 4.05
C TRP A 47 -25.01 17.92 5.55
N GLU A 48 -25.52 19.10 5.91
CA GLU A 48 -25.80 19.48 7.30
C GLU A 48 -27.00 18.73 7.90
N ASN A 49 -27.92 18.24 7.06
CA ASN A 49 -29.15 17.56 7.48
C ASN A 49 -29.09 16.04 7.27
N ASP A 50 -27.96 15.42 7.61
CA ASP A 50 -27.73 13.96 7.50
C ASP A 50 -28.69 13.13 8.40
N HIS A 51 -29.42 13.76 9.32
CA HIS A 51 -30.52 13.12 10.04
C HIS A 51 -31.64 12.61 9.11
N VAL A 52 -31.73 13.13 7.88
CA VAL A 52 -32.64 12.61 6.84
C VAL A 52 -32.28 11.17 6.48
N PHE A 53 -30.98 10.88 6.32
CA PHE A 53 -30.48 9.51 6.17
C PHE A 53 -30.84 8.68 7.41
N ASN A 54 -30.56 9.18 8.61
CA ASN A 54 -30.89 8.45 9.84
C ASN A 54 -32.37 8.08 9.95
N SER A 55 -33.26 9.00 9.56
CA SER A 55 -34.72 8.81 9.59
C SER A 55 -35.22 7.74 8.61
N ALA A 56 -34.47 7.46 7.54
CA ALA A 56 -34.76 6.37 6.62
C ALA A 56 -34.29 5.00 7.13
N HIS A 57 -33.47 4.96 8.18
CA HIS A 57 -32.83 3.76 8.72
C HIS A 57 -33.07 3.60 10.23
N LEU A 58 -34.28 3.92 10.71
CA LEU A 58 -34.64 3.92 12.13
C LEU A 58 -34.28 2.60 12.83
N ASP A 59 -34.66 1.45 12.26
CA ASP A 59 -34.38 0.13 12.84
C ASP A 59 -32.88 -0.13 13.10
N PHE A 60 -32.01 0.39 12.23
CA PHE A 60 -30.56 0.29 12.42
C PHE A 60 -30.10 1.19 13.58
N PHE A 61 -30.50 2.45 13.60
CA PHE A 61 -30.12 3.42 14.64
C PHE A 61 -30.81 3.17 16.00
N GLU A 62 -31.84 2.33 16.04
CA GLU A 62 -32.38 1.77 17.29
C GLU A 62 -31.38 0.82 17.96
N ASN A 63 -30.56 0.10 17.19
CA ASN A 63 -29.62 -0.92 17.67
C ASN A 63 -28.15 -0.46 17.62
N PHE A 64 -27.84 0.55 16.80
CA PHE A 64 -26.55 1.22 16.71
C PHE A 64 -26.67 2.65 17.22
N HIS A 65 -25.89 3.02 18.23
CA HIS A 65 -25.95 4.33 18.86
C HIS A 65 -24.67 5.14 18.58
N PRO A 66 -24.57 5.76 17.39
CA PRO A 66 -23.49 6.69 17.09
C PRO A 66 -23.60 7.93 17.98
N ASN A 67 -22.48 8.43 18.47
CA ASN A 67 -22.43 9.77 19.05
C ASN A 67 -21.95 10.75 17.97
N ASP A 68 -22.88 11.45 17.32
CA ASP A 68 -22.57 12.42 16.26
C ASP A 68 -21.79 13.65 16.80
N GLU A 69 -21.90 14.00 18.09
CA GLU A 69 -21.22 15.19 18.67
C GLU A 69 -19.70 15.01 18.77
N ASN A 70 -19.24 13.81 19.10
CA ASN A 70 -17.82 13.50 19.26
C ASN A 70 -17.32 12.40 18.30
N GLN A 71 -18.18 11.92 17.40
CA GLN A 71 -17.90 10.89 16.39
C GLN A 71 -17.31 9.61 17.00
N THR A 72 -17.96 9.08 18.04
CA THR A 72 -17.58 7.83 18.73
C THR A 72 -18.71 6.81 18.78
N CYS A 73 -18.39 5.55 19.07
CA CYS A 73 -19.37 4.45 19.22
C CYS A 73 -19.24 3.74 20.58
N SER A 74 -18.82 4.46 21.63
CA SER A 74 -18.45 3.89 22.94
C SER A 74 -19.51 3.03 23.65
N SER A 75 -20.76 3.06 23.22
CA SER A 75 -21.87 2.25 23.74
C SER A 75 -22.17 0.97 22.93
N ASP A 76 -21.56 0.80 21.74
CA ASP A 76 -21.80 -0.35 20.86
C ASP A 76 -21.04 -1.59 21.33
N ARG A 77 -21.76 -2.70 21.51
CA ARG A 77 -21.23 -3.99 21.97
C ARG A 77 -21.17 -5.05 20.87
N HIS A 78 -21.56 -4.73 19.64
CA HIS A 78 -21.52 -5.66 18.50
C HIS A 78 -20.11 -5.84 17.91
N ALA A 79 -19.10 -5.28 18.57
CA ALA A 79 -17.71 -5.32 18.11
C ALA A 79 -17.15 -6.73 18.01
N THR A 80 -16.87 -7.15 16.77
CA THR A 80 -15.81 -8.12 16.50
C THR A 80 -14.55 -7.34 16.14
N PRO A 81 -13.42 -7.51 16.86
CA PRO A 81 -12.19 -6.87 16.44
C PRO A 81 -11.76 -7.37 15.05
N PHE A 82 -11.04 -6.54 14.30
CA PHE A 82 -10.43 -6.92 13.02
C PHE A 82 -9.38 -8.01 13.29
N ASN A 83 -9.78 -9.28 13.42
CA ASN A 83 -8.90 -10.31 13.99
C ASN A 83 -8.04 -11.06 12.96
N ARG A 84 -8.21 -10.78 11.66
CA ARG A 84 -7.48 -11.45 10.58
C ARG A 84 -6.51 -10.47 9.94
N GLN A 85 -5.22 -10.79 9.97
CA GLN A 85 -4.24 -9.99 9.25
C GLN A 85 -4.43 -10.12 7.74
N VAL A 86 -4.57 -9.00 7.04
CA VAL A 86 -4.61 -9.01 5.57
C VAL A 86 -3.20 -9.17 5.01
N ARG A 87 -3.05 -10.07 4.03
CA ARG A 87 -1.79 -10.38 3.35
C ARG A 87 -2.09 -10.46 1.87
N GLY A 88 -1.83 -9.37 1.17
CA GLY A 88 -2.37 -9.18 -0.17
C GLY A 88 -1.60 -8.25 -1.07
N ALA A 89 -2.18 -7.97 -2.22
CA ALA A 89 -1.74 -6.91 -3.10
C ALA A 89 -2.94 -6.09 -3.57
N ASN A 90 -2.64 -4.93 -4.13
CA ASN A 90 -3.59 -4.09 -4.81
C ASN A 90 -3.88 -4.64 -6.23
N LEU A 91 -5.04 -4.31 -6.79
CA LEU A 91 -5.38 -4.51 -8.20
C LEU A 91 -5.27 -3.20 -9.00
N GLY A 92 -4.18 -2.46 -8.79
CA GLY A 92 -3.88 -1.17 -9.44
C GLY A 92 -3.69 -1.26 -10.96
N GLY A 93 -3.86 -0.11 -11.62
CA GLY A 93 -3.85 0.00 -13.08
C GLY A 93 -4.96 -0.78 -13.80
N TRP A 94 -6.03 -1.19 -13.09
CA TRP A 94 -7.14 -1.97 -13.65
C TRP A 94 -8.40 -1.12 -13.92
N LEU A 95 -9.20 -0.84 -12.89
CA LEU A 95 -10.44 -0.05 -13.01
C LEU A 95 -10.17 1.45 -12.92
N VAL A 96 -9.00 1.81 -12.39
CA VAL A 96 -8.42 3.15 -12.41
C VAL A 96 -7.06 3.05 -13.10
N LEU A 97 -6.89 3.79 -14.19
CA LEU A 97 -5.71 3.68 -15.04
C LEU A 97 -4.54 4.49 -14.50
N GLU A 98 -3.36 3.87 -14.47
CA GLU A 98 -2.10 4.52 -14.18
C GLU A 98 -1.10 4.25 -15.32
N PRO A 99 -0.63 5.29 -16.03
CA PRO A 99 0.20 5.10 -17.22
C PRO A 99 1.48 4.31 -16.97
N TRP A 100 2.05 4.41 -15.78
CA TRP A 100 3.30 3.74 -15.43
C TRP A 100 3.14 2.24 -15.17
N ILE A 101 1.94 1.79 -14.76
CA ILE A 101 1.61 0.37 -14.55
C ILE A 101 1.32 -0.32 -15.88
N THR A 102 0.51 0.32 -16.74
CA THR A 102 0.08 -0.20 -18.05
C THR A 102 0.49 0.70 -19.23
N PRO A 103 1.80 0.91 -19.45
CA PRO A 103 2.28 1.91 -20.40
C PRO A 103 1.92 1.64 -21.85
N THR A 104 1.71 0.38 -22.26
CA THR A 104 1.39 0.08 -23.66
C THR A 104 -0.01 0.56 -24.05
N LEU A 105 -0.91 0.74 -23.08
CA LEU A 105 -2.21 1.40 -23.29
C LEU A 105 -2.03 2.90 -23.60
N PHE A 106 -0.96 3.52 -23.11
CA PHE A 106 -0.69 4.95 -23.23
C PHE A 106 0.32 5.32 -24.33
N TYR A 107 1.02 4.36 -24.92
CA TYR A 107 1.95 4.62 -26.03
C TYR A 107 1.30 5.33 -27.22
N GLN A 108 0.00 5.13 -27.43
CA GLN A 108 -0.76 5.82 -28.45
C GLN A 108 -0.85 7.34 -28.25
N PHE A 109 -0.46 7.87 -27.09
CA PHE A 109 -0.42 9.30 -26.77
C PHE A 109 0.99 9.90 -26.88
N LEU A 110 1.97 9.12 -27.34
CA LEU A 110 3.29 9.61 -27.73
C LEU A 110 3.27 10.16 -29.16
N GLY A 111 4.02 11.22 -29.42
CA GLY A 111 4.08 11.90 -30.71
C GLY A 111 2.74 12.53 -31.14
N THR A 112 1.91 12.99 -30.19
CA THR A 112 0.61 13.63 -30.50
C THR A 112 0.77 14.95 -31.24
N GLN A 113 1.80 15.75 -30.94
CA GLN A 113 2.08 16.99 -31.68
C GLN A 113 2.27 16.76 -33.17
N GLN A 114 3.02 15.72 -33.55
CA GLN A 114 3.28 15.39 -34.95
C GLN A 114 2.01 14.90 -35.66
N ARG A 115 1.07 14.28 -34.94
CA ARG A 115 -0.16 13.71 -35.49
C ARG A 115 -1.32 14.70 -35.52
N PHE A 116 -1.41 15.59 -34.54
CA PHE A 116 -2.59 16.41 -34.28
C PHE A 116 -2.32 17.92 -34.23
N GLY A 117 -1.05 18.36 -34.32
CA GLY A 117 -0.68 19.77 -34.23
C GLY A 117 -1.20 20.41 -32.95
N ASP A 118 -1.78 21.59 -33.05
CA ASP A 118 -2.28 22.36 -31.89
C ASP A 118 -3.36 21.63 -31.06
N LYS A 119 -3.97 20.56 -31.59
CA LYS A 119 -4.91 19.71 -30.84
C LYS A 119 -4.23 18.64 -29.97
N ALA A 120 -2.90 18.57 -29.95
CA ALA A 120 -2.17 17.59 -29.15
C ALA A 120 -2.56 17.57 -27.65
N PRO A 121 -2.78 18.71 -26.97
CA PRO A 121 -3.29 18.72 -25.60
C PRO A 121 -4.60 17.93 -25.43
N GLU A 122 -5.58 18.18 -26.30
CA GLU A 122 -6.89 17.51 -26.30
C GLU A 122 -6.80 16.04 -26.74
N LYS A 123 -5.70 15.65 -27.37
CA LYS A 123 -5.47 14.30 -27.93
C LYS A 123 -4.41 13.51 -27.17
N THR A 124 -4.01 13.97 -25.99
CA THR A 124 -3.06 13.26 -25.11
C THR A 124 -3.79 12.83 -23.85
N ALA A 125 -3.77 11.53 -23.56
CA ALA A 125 -4.17 11.02 -22.26
C ALA A 125 -2.96 10.87 -21.33
N MET A 126 -3.16 11.27 -20.08
CA MET A 126 -2.18 11.23 -19.00
C MET A 126 -2.75 10.53 -17.75
N ASP A 127 -4.07 10.34 -17.71
CA ASP A 127 -4.83 9.74 -16.63
C ASP A 127 -6.17 9.20 -17.19
N MET A 128 -7.02 8.64 -16.32
CA MET A 128 -8.32 8.08 -16.71
C MET A 128 -9.26 9.12 -17.34
N TYR A 129 -9.31 10.34 -16.78
CA TYR A 129 -10.16 11.43 -17.28
C TYR A 129 -9.77 11.82 -18.71
N THR A 130 -8.48 12.06 -18.94
CA THR A 130 -7.96 12.46 -20.25
C THR A 130 -7.95 11.30 -21.24
N PHE A 131 -7.92 10.05 -20.79
CA PHE A 131 -8.14 8.88 -21.64
C PHE A 131 -9.54 8.92 -22.27
N CYS A 132 -10.57 9.18 -21.46
CA CYS A 132 -11.94 9.32 -21.93
C CYS A 132 -12.12 10.51 -22.88
N THR A 133 -11.57 11.68 -22.55
CA THR A 133 -11.75 12.89 -23.39
C THR A 133 -10.95 12.85 -24.69
N ALA A 134 -9.73 12.29 -24.68
CA ALA A 134 -8.86 12.25 -25.85
C ALA A 134 -9.39 11.31 -26.95
N LEU A 135 -9.87 10.13 -26.55
CA LEU A 135 -10.38 9.10 -27.46
C LEU A 135 -11.88 9.28 -27.76
N GLY A 136 -12.64 9.84 -26.82
CA GLY A 136 -14.10 9.86 -26.87
C GLY A 136 -14.71 8.53 -26.42
N LYS A 137 -16.00 8.56 -26.09
CA LYS A 137 -16.74 7.49 -25.39
C LYS A 137 -16.56 6.11 -26.03
N GLU A 138 -16.88 5.97 -27.32
CA GLU A 138 -16.90 4.68 -28.00
C GLU A 138 -15.50 4.02 -28.08
N GLU A 139 -14.48 4.77 -28.49
CA GLU A 139 -13.13 4.22 -28.64
C GLU A 139 -12.45 3.99 -27.29
N ALA A 140 -12.64 4.90 -26.33
CA ALA A 140 -12.15 4.69 -24.96
C ALA A 140 -12.77 3.44 -24.36
N ASN A 141 -14.08 3.25 -24.48
CA ASN A 141 -14.77 2.08 -23.94
C ASN A 141 -14.33 0.77 -24.61
N ARG A 142 -14.19 0.76 -25.94
CA ARG A 142 -13.69 -0.40 -26.66
C ARG A 142 -12.32 -0.85 -26.13
N GLN A 143 -11.42 0.11 -25.87
CA GLN A 143 -10.09 -0.16 -25.32
C GLN A 143 -10.16 -0.60 -23.85
N LEU A 144 -10.95 0.10 -23.03
CA LEU A 144 -11.13 -0.22 -21.61
C LEU A 144 -11.74 -1.61 -21.41
N ARG A 145 -12.70 -2.04 -22.21
CA ARG A 145 -13.27 -3.41 -22.10
C ARG A 145 -12.24 -4.49 -22.41
N ILE A 146 -11.35 -4.28 -23.37
CA ILE A 146 -10.23 -5.19 -23.64
C ILE A 146 -9.28 -5.20 -22.45
N HIS A 147 -8.94 -4.02 -21.93
CA HIS A 147 -8.08 -3.88 -20.77
C HIS A 147 -8.68 -4.58 -19.53
N TYR A 148 -9.95 -4.35 -19.21
CA TYR A 148 -10.64 -4.94 -18.06
C TYR A 148 -10.64 -6.47 -18.13
N GLU A 149 -10.80 -7.06 -19.32
CA GLU A 149 -10.77 -8.51 -19.53
C GLU A 149 -9.36 -9.11 -19.38
N ALA A 150 -8.36 -8.44 -19.94
CA ALA A 150 -7.02 -9.00 -20.08
C ALA A 150 -6.07 -8.65 -18.93
N TRP A 151 -6.35 -7.60 -18.15
CA TRP A 151 -5.47 -7.14 -17.08
C TRP A 151 -5.65 -7.89 -15.77
N VAL A 152 -6.86 -8.19 -15.32
CA VAL A 152 -7.08 -9.06 -14.14
C VAL A 152 -7.77 -10.33 -14.60
N THR A 153 -7.00 -11.43 -14.62
CA THR A 153 -7.45 -12.72 -15.12
C THR A 153 -7.59 -13.74 -14.00
N GLU A 154 -8.31 -14.83 -14.28
CA GLU A 154 -8.38 -15.97 -13.36
C GLU A 154 -6.98 -16.56 -13.04
N SER A 155 -6.05 -16.53 -14.00
CA SER A 155 -4.69 -17.03 -13.78
C SER A 155 -3.94 -16.19 -12.75
N ASP A 156 -4.16 -14.87 -12.75
CA ASP A 156 -3.55 -13.98 -11.76
C ASP A 156 -4.07 -14.33 -10.36
N LEU A 157 -5.39 -14.44 -10.18
CA LEU A 157 -6.01 -14.75 -8.88
C LEU A 157 -5.62 -16.14 -8.36
N LYS A 158 -5.50 -17.12 -9.25
CA LYS A 158 -4.98 -18.45 -8.90
C LYS A 158 -3.55 -18.36 -8.38
N GLU A 159 -2.67 -17.65 -9.07
CA GLU A 159 -1.27 -17.51 -8.66
C GLU A 159 -1.14 -16.72 -7.35
N MET A 160 -1.96 -15.70 -7.14
CA MET A 160 -2.05 -14.98 -5.87
C MET A 160 -2.45 -15.93 -4.73
N ALA A 161 -3.48 -16.75 -4.92
CA ALA A 161 -3.89 -17.75 -3.93
C ALA A 161 -2.79 -18.78 -3.63
N GLU A 162 -2.08 -19.26 -4.66
CA GLU A 162 -0.93 -20.17 -4.52
C GLU A 162 0.24 -19.53 -3.75
N ALA A 163 0.44 -18.22 -3.87
CA ALA A 163 1.40 -17.44 -3.08
C ALA A 163 0.94 -17.18 -1.63
N GLY A 164 -0.26 -17.64 -1.25
CA GLY A 164 -0.83 -17.45 0.08
C GLY A 164 -1.47 -16.10 0.31
N VAL A 165 -1.83 -15.37 -0.75
CA VAL A 165 -2.63 -14.14 -0.64
C VAL A 165 -4.01 -14.49 -0.10
N ASN A 166 -4.46 -13.73 0.90
CA ASN A 166 -5.75 -13.94 1.56
C ASN A 166 -6.77 -12.83 1.31
N SER A 167 -6.31 -11.68 0.82
CA SER A 167 -7.14 -10.52 0.51
C SER A 167 -6.54 -9.71 -0.63
N LEU A 168 -7.35 -9.00 -1.40
CA LEU A 168 -6.93 -8.02 -2.40
C LEU A 168 -7.63 -6.69 -2.14
N ARG A 169 -6.91 -5.58 -2.33
CA ARG A 169 -7.48 -4.22 -2.34
C ARG A 169 -7.77 -3.81 -3.78
N VAL A 170 -8.98 -3.31 -4.04
CA VAL A 170 -9.48 -3.07 -5.40
C VAL A 170 -9.79 -1.59 -5.59
N PRO A 171 -8.86 -0.83 -6.21
CA PRO A 171 -9.10 0.55 -6.61
C PRO A 171 -10.27 0.66 -7.60
N VAL A 172 -11.27 1.49 -7.27
CA VAL A 172 -12.42 1.82 -8.13
C VAL A 172 -12.60 3.34 -8.22
N GLY A 173 -13.13 3.83 -9.34
CA GLY A 173 -13.53 5.23 -9.46
C GLY A 173 -15.01 5.42 -9.10
N ASP A 174 -15.35 6.56 -8.49
CA ASP A 174 -16.74 6.87 -8.15
C ASP A 174 -17.67 6.93 -9.38
N TRP A 175 -17.14 7.37 -10.51
CA TRP A 175 -17.82 7.41 -11.82
C TRP A 175 -18.37 6.07 -12.28
N MET A 176 -17.90 4.95 -11.73
CA MET A 176 -18.44 3.61 -12.03
C MET A 176 -19.81 3.37 -11.40
N PHE A 177 -20.08 3.99 -10.25
CA PHE A 177 -21.28 3.76 -9.44
C PHE A 177 -22.20 4.97 -9.39
N ASN A 178 -21.66 6.17 -9.60
CA ASN A 178 -22.39 7.42 -9.74
C ASN A 178 -21.89 8.17 -10.98
N PRO A 179 -22.31 7.79 -12.20
CA PRO A 179 -21.69 8.25 -13.43
C PRO A 179 -21.85 9.75 -13.72
N TYR A 180 -20.77 10.38 -14.20
CA TYR A 180 -20.74 11.76 -14.69
C TYR A 180 -19.79 11.90 -15.90
N GLU A 181 -19.91 12.99 -16.66
CA GLU A 181 -19.03 13.24 -17.81
C GLU A 181 -17.58 13.49 -17.36
N PRO A 182 -16.56 13.00 -18.08
CA PRO A 182 -16.61 12.31 -19.39
C PRO A 182 -16.72 10.78 -19.30
N TYR A 183 -16.91 10.24 -18.10
CA TYR A 183 -16.84 8.79 -17.86
C TYR A 183 -18.07 8.02 -18.36
N ILE A 184 -19.23 8.69 -18.46
CA ILE A 184 -20.46 8.12 -19.04
C ILE A 184 -20.21 7.64 -20.46
N GLY A 185 -20.41 6.34 -20.72
CA GLY A 185 -20.16 5.72 -22.02
C GLY A 185 -18.70 5.41 -22.29
N CYS A 186 -17.75 6.04 -21.59
CA CYS A 186 -16.33 5.70 -21.64
C CYS A 186 -16.04 4.46 -20.79
N THR A 187 -16.60 4.39 -19.58
CA THR A 187 -16.22 3.39 -18.56
C THR A 187 -17.23 2.25 -18.38
N ASP A 188 -18.32 2.26 -19.14
CA ASP A 188 -19.36 1.22 -19.14
C ASP A 188 -18.77 -0.19 -19.25
N GLY A 189 -19.21 -1.12 -18.40
CA GLY A 189 -18.59 -2.45 -18.29
C GLY A 189 -17.62 -2.62 -17.11
N ALA A 190 -17.20 -1.52 -16.46
CA ALA A 190 -16.27 -1.58 -15.34
C ALA A 190 -16.87 -2.29 -14.11
N VAL A 191 -18.15 -2.05 -13.80
CA VAL A 191 -18.84 -2.70 -12.67
C VAL A 191 -19.01 -4.19 -12.93
N GLU A 192 -19.33 -4.58 -14.17
CA GLU A 192 -19.45 -5.99 -14.56
C GLU A 192 -18.09 -6.72 -14.51
N ALA A 193 -17.00 -6.02 -14.80
CA ALA A 193 -15.65 -6.55 -14.64
C ALA A 193 -15.32 -6.78 -13.16
N LEU A 194 -15.75 -5.88 -12.27
CA LEU A 194 -15.64 -6.05 -10.82
C LEU A 194 -16.46 -7.24 -10.31
N ASP A 195 -17.71 -7.40 -10.74
CA ASP A 195 -18.54 -8.55 -10.37
C ASP A 195 -17.83 -9.87 -10.72
N ARG A 196 -17.29 -9.97 -11.94
CA ARG A 196 -16.54 -11.15 -12.39
C ARG A 196 -15.33 -11.45 -11.49
N VAL A 197 -14.57 -10.43 -11.11
CA VAL A 197 -13.40 -10.61 -10.24
C VAL A 197 -13.81 -10.94 -8.81
N ALA A 198 -14.94 -10.42 -8.33
CA ALA A 198 -15.51 -10.80 -7.03
C ALA A 198 -15.89 -12.29 -7.00
N ASP A 199 -16.53 -12.80 -8.05
CA ASP A 199 -16.85 -14.23 -8.20
C ASP A 199 -15.58 -15.10 -8.22
N LEU A 200 -14.54 -14.66 -8.94
CA LEU A 200 -13.26 -15.36 -8.97
C LEU A 200 -12.54 -15.31 -7.62
N ALA A 201 -12.54 -14.17 -6.94
CA ALA A 201 -11.95 -14.03 -5.61
C ALA A 201 -12.62 -14.99 -4.62
N TYR A 202 -13.96 -15.09 -4.64
CA TYR A 202 -14.70 -16.06 -3.86
C TYR A 202 -14.28 -17.51 -4.19
N LYS A 203 -14.17 -17.85 -5.48
CA LYS A 203 -13.72 -19.18 -5.94
C LYS A 203 -12.34 -19.56 -5.38
N TYR A 204 -11.43 -18.60 -5.27
CA TYR A 204 -10.07 -18.80 -4.77
C TYR A 204 -9.89 -18.50 -3.27
N ASN A 205 -10.99 -18.25 -2.55
CA ASN A 205 -10.98 -17.94 -1.11
C ASN A 205 -10.11 -16.71 -0.77
N ILE A 206 -10.25 -15.67 -1.58
CA ILE A 206 -9.62 -14.36 -1.43
C ILE A 206 -10.70 -13.33 -1.09
N ASP A 207 -10.46 -12.59 -0.01
CA ASP A 207 -11.31 -11.47 0.38
C ASP A 207 -11.00 -10.23 -0.49
N LEU A 208 -11.98 -9.35 -0.71
CA LEU A 208 -11.84 -8.10 -1.44
C LEU A 208 -12.20 -6.91 -0.55
N LEU A 209 -11.28 -5.95 -0.45
CA LEU A 209 -11.53 -4.61 0.08
C LEU A 209 -11.73 -3.66 -1.10
N ILE A 210 -12.93 -3.08 -1.23
CA ILE A 210 -13.18 -2.06 -2.25
C ILE A 210 -12.57 -0.74 -1.78
N ASP A 211 -11.82 -0.07 -2.63
CA ASP A 211 -11.19 1.21 -2.35
C ASP A 211 -11.65 2.26 -3.36
N ILE A 212 -12.38 3.28 -2.91
CA ILE A 212 -12.78 4.39 -3.79
C ILE A 212 -11.56 5.28 -4.02
N HIS A 213 -10.85 4.94 -5.09
CA HIS A 213 -9.53 5.44 -5.40
C HIS A 213 -9.54 6.77 -6.16
N GLY A 214 -10.64 7.06 -6.87
CA GLY A 214 -10.85 8.31 -7.58
C GLY A 214 -12.22 8.91 -7.25
N LEU A 215 -12.23 10.17 -6.83
CA LEU A 215 -13.44 10.94 -6.56
C LEU A 215 -13.60 12.10 -7.55
N ILE A 216 -14.84 12.52 -7.77
CA ILE A 216 -15.19 13.71 -8.54
C ILE A 216 -14.38 14.94 -8.08
N GLY A 217 -13.73 15.59 -9.05
CA GLY A 217 -12.85 16.74 -8.80
C GLY A 217 -11.46 16.38 -8.25
N SER A 218 -11.15 15.11 -8.02
CA SER A 218 -9.92 14.59 -7.43
C SER A 218 -9.67 15.02 -5.98
N GLN A 219 -9.42 14.04 -5.12
CA GLN A 219 -9.11 14.23 -3.70
C GLN A 219 -7.63 14.52 -3.42
N ASN A 220 -6.73 14.34 -4.39
CA ASN A 220 -5.28 14.51 -4.21
C ASN A 220 -4.56 15.24 -5.36
N GLY A 221 -5.21 15.34 -6.53
CA GLY A 221 -4.67 15.94 -7.73
C GLY A 221 -3.64 15.09 -8.46
N PHE A 222 -3.48 13.81 -8.10
CA PHE A 222 -2.59 12.84 -8.76
C PHE A 222 -3.31 12.12 -9.90
N ASP A 223 -2.54 11.55 -10.84
CA ASP A 223 -3.07 10.75 -11.94
C ASP A 223 -3.82 9.49 -11.44
N ASN A 224 -3.36 8.91 -10.32
CA ASN A 224 -4.00 7.76 -9.66
C ASN A 224 -5.44 8.04 -9.22
N SER A 225 -5.85 9.28 -8.95
CA SER A 225 -7.25 9.63 -8.66
C SER A 225 -8.15 9.66 -9.91
N GLY A 226 -7.57 9.45 -11.09
CA GLY A 226 -8.21 9.55 -12.38
C GLY A 226 -8.12 10.94 -13.01
N MET A 227 -7.73 11.99 -12.28
CA MET A 227 -7.63 13.36 -12.79
C MET A 227 -6.47 14.15 -12.18
N SER A 228 -5.42 14.36 -12.97
CA SER A 228 -4.24 15.13 -12.59
C SER A 228 -4.56 16.62 -12.49
N SER A 229 -4.17 17.24 -11.38
CA SER A 229 -4.45 18.66 -11.13
C SER A 229 -3.58 19.60 -11.97
N SER A 230 -4.20 20.69 -12.44
CA SER A 230 -3.51 21.89 -12.95
C SER A 230 -2.47 21.65 -14.06
N VAL A 231 -2.66 20.63 -14.92
CA VAL A 231 -1.76 20.38 -16.07
C VAL A 231 -1.72 21.62 -16.96
N LYS A 232 -0.56 22.26 -17.05
CA LYS A 232 -0.39 23.49 -17.82
C LYS A 232 0.34 23.19 -19.12
N TRP A 233 -0.42 23.15 -20.21
CA TRP A 233 0.13 23.01 -21.56
C TRP A 233 0.86 24.28 -21.98
N THR A 234 2.09 24.12 -22.46
CA THR A 234 2.94 25.20 -22.92
C THR A 234 3.48 24.88 -24.32
N SER A 235 3.79 25.93 -25.08
CA SER A 235 4.42 25.84 -26.41
C SER A 235 5.87 26.33 -26.40
N ILE A 236 6.47 26.49 -25.20
CA ILE A 236 7.75 27.16 -25.03
C ILE A 236 8.62 26.38 -24.02
N ALA A 237 9.80 25.94 -24.46
CA ALA A 237 11.05 26.05 -23.69
C ALA A 237 12.29 25.85 -24.58
N SER A 238 13.00 26.97 -24.78
CA SER A 238 14.42 27.28 -25.10
C SER A 238 15.45 26.25 -25.61
N THR A 239 15.21 24.94 -25.62
CA THR A 239 16.18 23.90 -26.04
C THR A 239 15.63 22.89 -27.05
N ARG A 240 14.32 22.93 -27.32
CA ARG A 240 13.66 22.00 -28.27
C ARG A 240 13.16 22.75 -29.50
N PRO A 241 12.98 22.07 -30.66
CA PRO A 241 12.50 22.73 -31.87
C PRO A 241 11.21 23.50 -31.61
N ILE A 242 11.11 24.70 -32.19
CA ILE A 242 9.90 25.52 -32.22
C ILE A 242 8.73 24.64 -32.70
N GLY A 243 7.60 24.65 -31.98
CA GLY A 243 6.41 23.85 -32.31
C GLY A 243 6.31 22.49 -31.62
N THR A 244 6.95 22.29 -30.46
CA THR A 244 6.79 21.09 -29.62
C THR A 244 5.82 21.34 -28.47
N THR A 245 4.94 20.37 -28.18
CA THR A 245 4.05 20.42 -27.02
C THR A 245 4.81 20.04 -25.76
N THR A 246 4.82 20.93 -24.78
CA THR A 246 5.34 20.69 -23.44
C THR A 246 4.23 20.90 -22.42
N PHE A 247 4.39 20.34 -21.23
CA PHE A 247 3.48 20.60 -20.12
C PHE A 247 4.24 20.66 -18.79
N GLU A 248 3.63 21.32 -17.83
CA GLU A 248 4.06 21.30 -16.43
C GLU A 248 3.03 20.50 -15.63
N HIS A 249 3.47 19.38 -15.03
CA HIS A 249 2.67 18.68 -14.01
C HIS A 249 2.76 19.41 -12.67
N TRP A 250 1.62 19.53 -12.00
CA TRP A 250 1.49 20.07 -10.64
C TRP A 250 2.26 21.38 -10.36
N PRO A 251 2.27 22.39 -11.26
CA PRO A 251 2.87 23.69 -10.94
C PRO A 251 2.23 24.29 -9.67
N VAL A 252 0.94 23.97 -9.47
CA VAL A 252 0.21 24.10 -8.21
C VAL A 252 -0.67 22.87 -8.07
N ARG A 253 -0.21 21.88 -7.29
CA ARG A 253 -1.05 20.72 -6.92
C ARG A 253 -2.27 21.22 -6.15
N SER A 254 -3.45 20.73 -6.50
CA SER A 254 -4.68 21.00 -5.78
C SER A 254 -5.64 19.82 -5.87
N ALA A 255 -6.54 19.71 -4.90
CA ALA A 255 -7.57 18.69 -4.87
C ALA A 255 -8.95 19.35 -4.89
N GLY A 256 -9.68 19.20 -6.00
CA GLY A 256 -10.97 19.85 -6.25
C GLY A 256 -12.18 19.11 -5.66
N TRP A 257 -11.99 17.91 -5.14
CA TRP A 257 -13.06 17.15 -4.48
C TRP A 257 -13.67 17.91 -3.29
N ALA A 258 -12.84 18.36 -2.34
CA ALA A 258 -13.31 19.06 -1.15
C ALA A 258 -13.76 20.51 -1.42
N GLY A 259 -13.29 21.13 -2.51
CA GLY A 259 -13.66 22.50 -2.88
C GLY A 259 -12.59 23.27 -3.63
N GLU A 260 -12.73 24.60 -3.67
CA GLU A 260 -11.78 25.49 -4.33
C GLU A 260 -10.57 25.77 -3.42
N PHE A 261 -9.40 25.29 -3.81
CA PHE A 261 -8.16 25.50 -3.07
C PHE A 261 -7.47 26.82 -3.46
N ASP A 262 -7.00 27.58 -2.46
CA ASP A 262 -6.18 28.77 -2.65
C ASP A 262 -4.71 28.47 -2.35
N PRO A 263 -3.84 28.45 -3.37
CA PRO A 263 -2.42 28.20 -3.17
C PRO A 263 -1.67 29.36 -2.51
N ALA A 264 -2.25 30.56 -2.43
CA ALA A 264 -1.62 31.69 -1.75
C ALA A 264 -1.74 31.56 -0.22
N THR A 265 -2.83 30.98 0.27
CA THR A 265 -3.10 30.82 1.71
C THR A 265 -2.95 29.38 2.20
N ASN A 266 -2.80 28.42 1.28
CA ASN A 266 -2.82 26.98 1.55
C ASN A 266 -4.11 26.52 2.24
N THR A 267 -5.26 27.09 1.85
CA THR A 267 -6.57 26.77 2.44
C THR A 267 -7.65 26.65 1.36
N TYR A 268 -8.77 26.02 1.70
CA TYR A 268 -9.96 26.00 0.84
C TYR A 268 -10.76 27.30 1.00
N LYS A 269 -11.02 28.01 -0.11
CA LYS A 269 -11.88 29.21 -0.16
C LYS A 269 -13.34 28.88 0.06
N SER A 270 -13.75 27.73 -0.46
CA SER A 270 -15.12 27.24 -0.42
C SER A 270 -15.10 25.72 -0.32
N ILE A 271 -16.15 25.16 0.27
CA ILE A 271 -16.36 23.71 0.34
C ILE A 271 -17.37 23.32 -0.73
N ASN A 272 -17.06 22.27 -1.50
CA ASN A 272 -17.95 21.75 -2.53
C ASN A 272 -18.82 20.60 -1.99
N TYR A 273 -19.96 20.96 -1.42
CA TYR A 273 -20.91 19.99 -0.87
C TYR A 273 -21.58 19.11 -1.93
N GLU A 274 -21.61 19.52 -3.20
CA GLU A 274 -22.13 18.68 -4.28
C GLU A 274 -21.22 17.48 -4.50
N HIS A 275 -19.90 17.70 -4.56
CA HIS A 275 -18.91 16.63 -4.67
C HIS A 275 -18.94 15.70 -3.45
N LEU A 276 -19.00 16.26 -2.25
CA LEU A 276 -19.05 15.45 -1.02
C LEU A 276 -20.31 14.57 -0.96
N ASN A 277 -21.49 15.11 -1.31
CA ASN A 277 -22.73 14.34 -1.36
C ASN A 277 -22.71 13.31 -2.51
N HIS A 278 -22.10 13.65 -3.65
CA HIS A 278 -21.89 12.71 -4.75
C HIS A 278 -21.09 11.48 -4.27
N SER A 279 -19.99 11.69 -3.54
CA SER A 279 -19.18 10.60 -2.98
C SER A 279 -19.95 9.79 -1.93
N LEU A 280 -20.78 10.43 -1.10
CA LEU A 280 -21.66 9.69 -0.17
C LEU A 280 -22.72 8.82 -0.89
N ALA A 281 -23.22 9.28 -2.04
CA ALA A 281 -24.12 8.49 -2.88
C ALA A 281 -23.38 7.30 -3.53
N THR A 282 -22.13 7.50 -3.96
CA THR A 282 -21.26 6.42 -4.43
C THR A 282 -21.02 5.36 -3.36
N VAL A 283 -20.73 5.76 -2.12
CA VAL A 283 -20.60 4.83 -0.98
C VAL A 283 -21.87 3.99 -0.83
N ALA A 284 -23.05 4.62 -0.82
CA ALA A 284 -24.31 3.89 -0.71
C ALA A 284 -24.52 2.90 -1.88
N ALA A 285 -24.25 3.33 -3.12
CA ALA A 285 -24.41 2.49 -4.31
C ALA A 285 -23.50 1.25 -4.30
N ILE A 286 -22.25 1.39 -3.85
CA ILE A 286 -21.31 0.26 -3.72
C ILE A 286 -21.81 -0.73 -2.66
N VAL A 287 -22.19 -0.22 -1.48
CA VAL A 287 -22.64 -1.07 -0.37
C VAL A 287 -23.94 -1.78 -0.75
N ASP A 288 -24.91 -1.09 -1.35
CA ASP A 288 -26.17 -1.70 -1.77
C ASP A 288 -25.99 -2.84 -2.77
N ARG A 289 -25.03 -2.69 -3.70
CA ARG A 289 -24.72 -3.72 -4.69
C ARG A 289 -24.05 -4.94 -4.07
N TYR A 290 -23.06 -4.72 -3.19
CA TYR A 290 -22.09 -5.75 -2.84
C TYR A 290 -22.21 -6.28 -1.40
N ALA A 291 -23.04 -5.70 -0.54
CA ALA A 291 -23.16 -6.06 0.88
C ALA A 291 -23.38 -7.56 1.14
N ASP A 292 -23.99 -8.27 0.20
CA ASP A 292 -24.30 -9.69 0.33
C ASP A 292 -23.30 -10.60 -0.45
N HIS A 293 -22.32 -10.01 -1.13
CA HIS A 293 -21.31 -10.76 -1.88
C HIS A 293 -20.25 -11.34 -0.94
N PRO A 294 -20.03 -12.67 -0.90
CA PRO A 294 -19.24 -13.31 0.15
C PRO A 294 -17.74 -12.99 0.12
N ALA A 295 -17.19 -12.59 -1.02
CA ALA A 295 -15.80 -12.15 -1.10
C ALA A 295 -15.59 -10.70 -0.67
N ILE A 296 -16.61 -9.84 -0.67
CA ILE A 296 -16.40 -8.41 -0.40
C ILE A 296 -16.57 -8.17 1.09
N ILE A 297 -15.48 -7.79 1.74
CA ILE A 297 -15.40 -7.71 3.20
C ILE A 297 -15.50 -6.29 3.73
N GLY A 298 -15.44 -5.27 2.88
CA GLY A 298 -15.40 -3.90 3.34
C GLY A 298 -15.17 -2.86 2.26
N LEU A 299 -15.07 -1.62 2.73
CA LEU A 299 -14.91 -0.42 1.91
C LEU A 299 -13.90 0.56 2.56
N GLU A 300 -13.04 1.12 1.73
CA GLU A 300 -12.31 2.36 1.96
C GLU A 300 -12.99 3.48 1.14
N PRO A 301 -13.58 4.52 1.76
CA PRO A 301 -14.46 5.45 1.06
C PRO A 301 -13.72 6.57 0.32
N VAL A 302 -12.40 6.70 0.52
CA VAL A 302 -11.52 7.63 -0.19
C VAL A 302 -10.06 7.25 -0.01
N ASN A 303 -9.36 7.01 -1.12
CA ASN A 303 -7.90 6.83 -1.14
C ASN A 303 -7.16 8.16 -1.04
N GLU A 304 -6.07 8.22 -0.25
CA GLU A 304 -5.10 9.33 -0.28
C GLU A 304 -5.67 10.76 -0.30
N PRO A 305 -6.71 11.14 0.48
CA PRO A 305 -7.18 12.52 0.50
C PRO A 305 -6.02 13.45 0.91
N TRP A 306 -5.87 14.55 0.19
CA TRP A 306 -4.71 15.42 0.30
C TRP A 306 -4.49 15.93 1.74
N GLU A 307 -3.23 16.02 2.17
CA GLU A 307 -2.84 16.50 3.50
C GLU A 307 -3.30 17.93 3.82
N LEU A 308 -3.81 18.70 2.84
CA LEU A 308 -4.39 20.03 3.08
C LEU A 308 -5.92 20.04 3.10
N THR A 309 -6.59 18.90 2.86
CA THR A 309 -8.03 18.77 3.06
C THR A 309 -8.36 19.02 4.54
N PRO A 310 -9.32 19.93 4.87
CA PRO A 310 -9.65 20.24 6.25
C PRO A 310 -9.99 18.97 7.04
N ILE A 311 -9.25 18.70 8.12
CA ILE A 311 -9.34 17.42 8.83
C ILE A 311 -10.75 17.17 9.40
N ASP A 312 -11.43 18.21 9.88
CA ASP A 312 -12.79 18.08 10.43
C ASP A 312 -13.80 17.74 9.33
N LEU A 313 -13.65 18.30 8.13
CA LEU A 313 -14.47 17.97 6.97
C LEU A 313 -14.26 16.52 6.54
N LEU A 314 -13.00 16.07 6.49
CA LEU A 314 -12.64 14.70 6.14
C LEU A 314 -13.20 13.70 7.17
N LYS A 315 -13.08 14.00 8.47
CA LYS A 315 -13.67 13.18 9.53
C LYS A 315 -15.19 13.13 9.45
N ASP A 316 -15.84 14.24 9.15
CA ASP A 316 -17.29 14.27 8.92
C ASP A 316 -17.71 13.42 7.71
N TYR A 317 -16.94 13.46 6.61
CA TYR A 317 -17.12 12.56 5.46
C TYR A 317 -16.97 11.09 5.84
N TYR A 318 -15.90 10.74 6.56
CA TYR A 318 -15.69 9.37 7.04
C TYR A 318 -16.82 8.90 7.95
N TRP A 319 -17.27 9.76 8.86
CA TRP A 319 -18.36 9.45 9.78
C TRP A 319 -19.70 9.19 9.07
N LYS A 320 -20.05 10.06 8.11
CA LYS A 320 -21.24 9.90 7.27
C LYS A 320 -21.16 8.64 6.39
N SER A 321 -19.99 8.33 5.86
CA SER A 321 -19.73 7.11 5.08
C SER A 321 -19.85 5.86 5.93
N TYR A 322 -19.27 5.86 7.13
CA TYR A 322 -19.34 4.75 8.09
C TYR A 322 -20.78 4.40 8.44
N LYS A 323 -21.61 5.41 8.75
CA LYS A 323 -23.04 5.19 9.04
C LYS A 323 -23.78 4.56 7.86
N ARG A 324 -23.47 4.95 6.62
CA ARG A 324 -24.05 4.37 5.40
C ARG A 324 -23.64 2.91 5.20
N VAL A 325 -22.35 2.61 5.38
CA VAL A 325 -21.82 1.24 5.31
C VAL A 325 -22.50 0.38 6.37
N LYS A 326 -22.51 0.81 7.64
CA LYS A 326 -23.05 0.00 8.74
C LYS A 326 -24.56 -0.21 8.68
N ALA A 327 -25.31 0.76 8.14
CA ALA A 327 -26.76 0.63 7.99
C ALA A 327 -27.17 -0.50 7.03
N ARG A 328 -26.35 -0.81 6.02
CA ARG A 328 -26.64 -1.84 5.01
C ARG A 328 -25.78 -3.11 5.15
N ALA A 329 -24.53 -2.96 5.56
CA ALA A 329 -23.53 -4.01 5.72
C ALA A 329 -22.84 -3.90 7.10
N PRO A 330 -23.54 -4.22 8.21
CA PRO A 330 -23.02 -4.01 9.56
C PRO A 330 -21.74 -4.81 9.86
N HIS A 331 -21.49 -5.90 9.14
CA HIS A 331 -20.32 -6.77 9.28
C HIS A 331 -19.10 -6.32 8.45
N TRP A 332 -19.28 -5.35 7.55
CA TRP A 332 -18.19 -4.87 6.70
C TRP A 332 -17.14 -4.12 7.49
N LYS A 333 -15.90 -4.29 7.05
CA LYS A 333 -14.76 -3.49 7.50
C LYS A 333 -14.84 -2.10 6.87
N PHE A 334 -14.59 -1.08 7.67
CA PHE A 334 -14.54 0.31 7.22
C PHE A 334 -13.12 0.83 7.39
N VAL A 335 -12.43 1.04 6.28
CA VAL A 335 -11.02 1.41 6.26
C VAL A 335 -10.90 2.90 5.98
N LEU A 336 -10.05 3.61 6.72
CA LEU A 336 -9.84 5.05 6.57
C LEU A 336 -8.40 5.32 6.16
N HIS A 337 -8.16 6.01 5.04
CA HIS A 337 -6.83 6.52 4.75
C HIS A 337 -6.42 7.63 5.73
N ASP A 338 -5.15 7.63 6.17
CA ASP A 338 -4.58 8.56 7.14
C ASP A 338 -4.38 10.02 6.65
N SER A 339 -4.71 10.29 5.39
CA SER A 339 -4.56 11.59 4.71
C SER A 339 -3.14 12.16 4.77
N PHE A 340 -2.12 11.29 4.74
CA PHE A 340 -0.71 11.64 4.93
C PHE A 340 -0.39 12.21 6.32
N ARG A 341 -1.28 11.99 7.29
CA ARG A 341 -1.17 12.47 8.68
C ARG A 341 -1.17 11.28 9.65
N PHE A 342 -0.16 10.41 9.54
CA PHE A 342 -0.03 9.20 10.35
C PHE A 342 0.46 9.49 11.77
N GLY A 343 -0.42 10.04 12.62
CA GLY A 343 -0.09 10.35 14.01
C GLY A 343 -1.28 10.24 14.96
N VAL A 344 -1.03 9.79 16.19
CA VAL A 344 -2.05 9.55 17.22
C VAL A 344 -2.87 10.80 17.55
N GLN A 345 -2.26 11.97 17.45
CA GLN A 345 -2.89 13.27 17.67
C GLN A 345 -4.04 13.56 16.70
N TYR A 346 -4.02 12.95 15.50
CA TYR A 346 -5.07 13.15 14.50
C TYR A 346 -6.19 12.13 14.64
N TRP A 347 -5.85 10.86 14.81
CA TRP A 347 -6.80 9.77 14.64
C TRP A 347 -7.26 9.11 15.93
N SER A 348 -6.47 9.18 17.01
CA SER A 348 -6.77 8.39 18.22
C SER A 348 -8.09 8.73 18.87
N GLN A 349 -8.64 9.94 18.78
CA GLN A 349 -9.96 10.23 19.39
C GLN A 349 -11.13 10.02 18.42
N PHE A 350 -10.87 9.92 17.12
CA PHE A 350 -11.90 9.79 16.10
C PHE A 350 -12.35 8.33 15.99
N MET A 351 -13.67 8.10 15.92
CA MET A 351 -14.28 6.77 15.81
C MET A 351 -13.89 5.81 16.95
N ARG A 352 -13.54 6.35 18.12
CA ARG A 352 -13.24 5.57 19.31
C ARG A 352 -14.39 4.61 19.64
N GLY A 353 -14.06 3.33 19.78
CA GLY A 353 -15.01 2.28 20.12
C GLY A 353 -15.92 1.83 18.97
N CYS A 354 -15.74 2.37 17.75
CA CYS A 354 -16.51 1.91 16.59
C CYS A 354 -16.03 0.52 16.13
N PRO A 355 -16.96 -0.42 15.87
CA PRO A 355 -16.61 -1.76 15.41
C PRO A 355 -16.12 -1.78 13.96
N ASP A 356 -15.26 -2.77 13.67
CA ASP A 356 -14.75 -3.10 12.33
C ASP A 356 -14.07 -1.96 11.55
N ILE A 357 -13.48 -1.00 12.25
CA ILE A 357 -12.66 0.04 11.63
C ILE A 357 -11.19 -0.39 11.52
N ALA A 358 -10.48 0.14 10.52
CA ALA A 358 -9.03 0.11 10.44
C ALA A 358 -8.50 1.41 9.82
N LEU A 359 -7.30 1.81 10.20
CA LEU A 359 -6.57 2.89 9.53
C LEU A 359 -5.70 2.30 8.43
N ASP A 360 -5.75 2.88 7.25
CA ASP A 360 -4.83 2.64 6.16
C ASP A 360 -3.71 3.70 6.18
N THR A 361 -2.48 3.24 6.03
CA THR A 361 -1.30 4.07 5.82
C THR A 361 -0.45 3.55 4.67
N HIS A 362 0.09 4.47 3.88
CA HIS A 362 0.90 4.16 2.71
C HIS A 362 2.38 4.42 2.99
N ILE A 363 3.21 3.37 2.89
CA ILE A 363 4.62 3.42 3.29
C ILE A 363 5.54 3.08 2.11
N TYR A 364 6.09 4.14 1.52
CA TYR A 364 7.03 4.06 0.41
C TYR A 364 8.43 4.58 0.79
N GLN A 365 9.44 4.05 0.11
CA GLN A 365 10.83 4.54 0.22
C GLN A 365 11.36 5.08 -1.11
N ALA A 366 10.55 5.06 -2.17
CA ALA A 366 10.97 5.48 -3.51
C ALA A 366 11.36 6.97 -3.57
N TRP A 367 10.63 7.80 -2.82
CA TRP A 367 10.85 9.24 -2.72
C TRP A 367 11.84 9.65 -1.60
N ASN A 368 12.44 8.69 -0.90
CA ASN A 368 13.45 9.01 0.11
C ASN A 368 14.68 9.65 -0.54
N ALA A 369 15.42 10.45 0.23
CA ALA A 369 16.72 10.93 -0.19
C ALA A 369 17.66 9.74 -0.51
N PRO A 370 18.61 9.89 -1.44
CA PRO A 370 19.65 8.90 -1.66
C PRO A 370 20.38 8.58 -0.34
N GLY A 371 20.50 7.30 -0.05
CA GLY A 371 21.08 6.79 1.19
C GLY A 371 21.84 5.50 0.97
N THR A 372 22.43 4.97 2.03
CA THR A 372 23.10 3.68 2.03
C THR A 372 22.10 2.53 2.07
N ARG A 373 22.58 1.31 1.80
CA ARG A 373 21.80 0.07 2.00
C ARG A 373 21.29 -0.03 3.44
N SER A 374 22.12 0.35 4.42
CA SER A 374 21.78 0.30 5.84
C SER A 374 20.67 1.29 6.20
N ASP A 375 20.64 2.47 5.57
CA ASP A 375 19.58 3.46 5.78
C ASP A 375 18.22 2.91 5.38
N TYR A 376 18.12 2.36 4.17
CA TYR A 376 16.86 1.79 3.66
C TYR A 376 16.40 0.60 4.49
N PHE A 377 17.34 -0.24 4.93
CA PHE A 377 17.05 -1.40 5.77
C PHE A 377 16.59 -1.01 7.17
N SER A 378 17.27 -0.05 7.80
CA SER A 378 16.87 0.48 9.11
C SER A 378 15.54 1.19 9.04
N ASN A 379 15.34 2.07 8.06
CA ASN A 379 14.07 2.75 7.88
C ASN A 379 12.91 1.76 7.67
N ALA A 380 13.11 0.69 6.88
CA ALA A 380 12.12 -0.37 6.71
C ALA A 380 11.78 -1.08 8.03
N CYS A 381 12.79 -1.42 8.84
CA CYS A 381 12.57 -2.04 10.13
C CYS A 381 11.88 -1.11 11.15
N GLN A 382 12.23 0.17 11.16
CA GLN A 382 11.73 1.15 12.13
C GLN A 382 10.24 1.47 11.98
N GLN A 383 9.65 1.22 10.81
CA GLN A 383 8.20 1.37 10.60
C GLN A 383 7.37 0.56 11.60
N LYS A 384 7.93 -0.53 12.13
CA LYS A 384 7.26 -1.36 13.15
C LYS A 384 6.86 -0.56 14.39
N TYR A 385 7.68 0.41 14.80
CA TYR A 385 7.46 1.19 16.02
C TYR A 385 6.31 2.18 15.82
N VAL A 386 6.28 2.86 14.67
CA VAL A 386 5.22 3.82 14.33
C VAL A 386 3.87 3.10 14.12
N VAL A 387 3.89 1.95 13.43
CA VAL A 387 2.69 1.10 13.29
C VAL A 387 2.19 0.61 14.64
N ALA A 388 3.08 0.08 15.49
CA ALA A 388 2.71 -0.40 16.83
C ALA A 388 2.19 0.72 17.73
N GLU A 389 2.76 1.92 17.68
CA GLU A 389 2.27 3.08 18.43
C GLU A 389 0.82 3.40 18.07
N MET A 390 0.53 3.49 16.77
CA MET A 390 -0.82 3.77 16.27
C MET A 390 -1.84 2.67 16.65
N GLU A 391 -1.46 1.40 16.51
CA GLU A 391 -2.33 0.28 16.91
C GLU A 391 -2.62 0.26 18.41
N ASN A 392 -1.59 0.50 19.23
CA ASN A 392 -1.75 0.54 20.68
C ASN A 392 -2.61 1.74 21.13
N ALA A 393 -2.59 2.84 20.38
CA ALA A 393 -3.32 4.05 20.72
C ALA A 393 -4.82 3.93 20.45
N MET A 394 -5.26 3.28 19.35
CA MET A 394 -6.69 2.91 19.26
C MET A 394 -7.15 1.94 18.17
N MET A 395 -6.63 1.98 16.93
CA MET A 395 -7.26 1.25 15.81
C MET A 395 -6.27 0.34 15.05
N PRO A 396 -6.71 -0.85 14.62
CA PRO A 396 -5.98 -1.70 13.67
C PRO A 396 -5.38 -0.89 12.53
N VAL A 397 -4.10 -1.11 12.23
CA VAL A 397 -3.39 -0.44 11.13
C VAL A 397 -3.13 -1.46 10.03
N ILE A 398 -3.54 -1.11 8.82
CA ILE A 398 -3.20 -1.82 7.60
C ILE A 398 -2.21 -0.96 6.84
N VAL A 399 -1.09 -1.54 6.40
CA VAL A 399 -0.23 -0.88 5.42
C VAL A 399 -0.81 -1.15 4.04
N GLY A 400 -1.80 -0.36 3.63
CA GLY A 400 -2.60 -0.62 2.43
C GLY A 400 -1.87 -0.36 1.13
N GLU A 401 -0.78 0.39 1.19
CA GLU A 401 0.16 0.47 0.08
C GLU A 401 1.61 0.50 0.52
N TRP A 402 2.43 -0.34 -0.13
CA TRP A 402 3.88 -0.33 -0.02
C TRP A 402 4.50 -1.08 -1.21
N SER A 403 5.75 -0.77 -1.55
CA SER A 403 6.48 -1.49 -2.60
C SER A 403 7.94 -1.75 -2.21
N LEU A 404 8.71 -2.34 -3.11
CA LEU A 404 10.17 -2.44 -2.99
C LEU A 404 10.89 -1.35 -3.80
N GLY A 405 10.15 -0.36 -4.32
CA GLY A 405 10.72 0.82 -4.96
C GLY A 405 11.61 1.59 -3.99
N THR A 406 12.84 1.90 -4.43
CA THR A 406 13.82 2.71 -3.67
C THR A 406 14.22 3.97 -4.41
N ASP A 407 13.60 4.20 -5.56
CA ASP A 407 13.85 5.34 -6.43
C ASP A 407 12.62 5.55 -7.31
N ASN A 408 12.63 6.67 -8.03
CA ASN A 408 11.54 7.06 -8.92
C ASN A 408 11.88 6.77 -10.39
N CYS A 409 12.67 5.73 -10.67
CA CYS A 409 13.11 5.42 -12.02
C CYS A 409 12.11 4.61 -12.83
N ALA A 410 11.08 4.04 -12.21
CA ALA A 410 10.01 3.38 -12.96
C ALA A 410 9.41 4.38 -13.96
N MET A 411 9.39 4.00 -15.23
CA MET A 411 8.93 4.85 -16.32
C MET A 411 7.54 5.42 -16.01
N TRP A 412 7.42 6.75 -16.03
CA TRP A 412 6.18 7.51 -15.76
C TRP A 412 5.63 7.42 -14.33
N LEU A 413 6.40 6.92 -13.34
CA LEU A 413 5.93 6.84 -11.95
C LEU A 413 5.55 8.20 -11.36
N ASN A 414 6.15 9.30 -11.84
CA ASN A 414 5.79 10.67 -11.45
C ASN A 414 4.86 11.35 -12.48
N GLY A 415 4.13 10.56 -13.28
CA GLY A 415 3.21 11.02 -14.31
C GLY A 415 3.67 10.71 -15.74
N PHE A 416 2.69 10.62 -16.65
CA PHE A 416 2.92 10.33 -18.07
C PHE A 416 3.95 11.25 -18.70
N ASN A 417 5.01 10.67 -19.25
CA ASN A 417 6.13 11.35 -19.91
C ASN A 417 6.75 12.52 -19.14
N ASP A 418 6.75 12.43 -17.81
CA ASP A 418 7.29 13.41 -16.91
C ASP A 418 8.11 12.78 -15.77
N ASN A 419 8.97 13.58 -15.17
CA ASN A 419 9.51 13.39 -13.84
C ASN A 419 9.51 14.76 -13.15
N LEU A 420 9.09 14.81 -11.88
CA LEU A 420 9.15 16.06 -11.13
C LEU A 420 10.57 16.64 -11.13
N PRO A 421 10.74 17.97 -11.18
CA PRO A 421 12.06 18.59 -11.11
C PRO A 421 12.85 18.09 -9.90
N GLY A 422 14.10 17.67 -10.13
CA GLY A 422 14.94 17.01 -9.13
C GLY A 422 14.90 15.48 -9.19
N PHE A 423 13.83 14.89 -9.70
CA PHE A 423 13.71 13.44 -9.83
C PHE A 423 14.06 12.94 -11.24
N PRO A 424 14.57 11.70 -11.36
CA PRO A 424 15.02 10.83 -10.28
C PRO A 424 16.33 11.36 -9.67
N ASN A 425 16.46 11.29 -8.34
CA ASN A 425 17.66 11.72 -7.61
C ASN A 425 18.87 10.77 -7.82
N ILE A 426 18.72 9.78 -8.69
CA ILE A 426 19.72 8.75 -8.97
C ILE A 426 19.70 8.38 -10.45
N GLN A 427 20.81 7.84 -10.95
CA GLN A 427 20.89 7.34 -12.30
C GLN A 427 20.06 6.06 -12.45
N CYS A 428 19.07 6.12 -13.34
CA CYS A 428 18.22 4.99 -13.67
C CYS A 428 18.91 3.98 -14.57
N ARG A 429 18.52 2.71 -14.39
CA ARG A 429 18.87 1.65 -15.32
C ARG A 429 17.89 1.70 -16.50
N MET A 430 18.39 1.43 -17.69
CA MET A 430 17.56 1.27 -18.88
C MET A 430 17.33 -0.22 -19.16
N THR A 431 16.11 -0.58 -19.53
CA THR A 431 15.75 -1.92 -20.04
C THR A 431 15.03 -1.78 -21.38
N LYS A 432 14.86 -2.88 -22.12
CA LYS A 432 14.01 -2.88 -23.32
C LYS A 432 12.57 -2.59 -22.92
N CYS A 433 11.96 -1.61 -23.56
CA CYS A 433 10.52 -1.37 -23.44
C CYS A 433 9.73 -2.57 -24.01
N PRO A 434 8.50 -2.82 -23.53
CA PRO A 434 7.56 -3.66 -24.25
C PRO A 434 7.28 -3.05 -25.63
N VAL A 435 7.82 -3.64 -26.70
CA VAL A 435 7.58 -3.11 -28.05
C VAL A 435 6.15 -3.39 -28.47
N GLN A 436 5.67 -4.60 -28.20
CA GLN A 436 4.28 -4.99 -28.33
C GLN A 436 3.63 -4.96 -26.94
N SER A 437 2.30 -4.81 -26.88
CA SER A 437 1.60 -4.97 -25.61
C SER A 437 1.81 -6.38 -25.05
N THR A 438 1.98 -6.46 -23.73
CA THR A 438 2.12 -7.74 -23.03
C THR A 438 0.78 -8.44 -22.79
N TYR A 439 -0.35 -7.73 -22.93
CA TYR A 439 -1.67 -8.25 -22.58
C TYR A 439 -2.83 -7.79 -23.49
N LEU A 440 -2.71 -6.65 -24.21
CA LEU A 440 -3.79 -6.10 -25.04
C LEU A 440 -3.93 -6.77 -26.43
N GLY A 441 -3.05 -7.73 -26.74
CA GLY A 441 -2.97 -8.37 -28.05
C GLY A 441 -2.10 -7.60 -29.05
N HIS A 442 -2.06 -8.11 -30.29
CA HIS A 442 -1.22 -7.55 -31.35
C HIS A 442 -1.85 -6.32 -32.02
N ASN A 443 -1.01 -5.36 -32.44
CA ASN A 443 -1.40 -4.15 -33.16
C ASN A 443 -2.40 -3.25 -32.41
N PHE A 444 -2.37 -3.28 -31.07
CA PHE A 444 -3.12 -2.32 -30.27
C PHE A 444 -2.60 -0.90 -30.54
N PRO A 445 -3.44 0.16 -30.56
CA PRO A 445 -2.98 1.52 -30.82
C PRO A 445 -1.72 1.91 -30.04
N GLY A 446 -0.73 2.46 -30.74
CA GLY A 446 0.58 2.79 -30.14
C GLY A 446 1.57 1.61 -30.05
N THR A 447 1.15 0.40 -30.41
CA THR A 447 2.01 -0.79 -30.50
C THR A 447 2.05 -1.32 -31.95
N PRO A 448 3.22 -1.64 -32.52
CA PRO A 448 4.54 -1.62 -31.89
C PRO A 448 5.05 -0.20 -31.57
N LEU A 449 5.77 -0.07 -30.45
CA LEU A 449 6.52 1.13 -30.10
C LEU A 449 7.59 1.41 -31.18
N ASP A 450 7.70 2.66 -31.65
CA ASP A 450 8.76 3.06 -32.57
C ASP A 450 10.12 3.13 -31.85
N VAL A 451 10.89 2.05 -31.96
CA VAL A 451 12.21 1.90 -31.32
C VAL A 451 13.32 2.73 -31.99
N THR A 452 13.03 3.36 -33.13
CA THR A 452 14.02 4.17 -33.88
C THR A 452 14.06 5.63 -33.42
N LYS A 453 13.06 6.04 -32.64
CA LYS A 453 12.91 7.43 -32.20
C LYS A 453 13.58 7.67 -30.85
N PRO A 454 14.11 8.88 -30.62
CA PRO A 454 14.37 9.34 -29.26
C PRO A 454 13.05 9.45 -28.48
N ILE A 455 13.11 9.95 -27.24
CA ILE A 455 11.90 10.32 -26.49
C ILE A 455 10.93 11.14 -27.35
N GLN A 456 9.67 10.72 -27.38
CA GLN A 456 8.60 11.35 -28.15
C GLN A 456 7.70 12.16 -27.22
N GLY A 457 7.23 13.32 -27.68
CA GLY A 457 6.40 14.22 -26.89
C GLY A 457 4.97 13.69 -26.69
N PRO A 458 4.10 14.41 -25.98
CA PRO A 458 4.37 15.69 -25.34
C PRO A 458 5.34 15.53 -24.17
N TYR A 459 6.10 16.57 -23.84
CA TYR A 459 7.17 16.45 -22.84
C TYR A 459 6.84 17.19 -21.55
N GLY A 460 6.95 16.48 -20.43
CA GLY A 460 6.85 17.07 -19.11
C GLY A 460 8.07 17.87 -18.70
N THR A 461 8.09 18.26 -17.43
CA THR A 461 9.20 18.98 -16.77
C THR A 461 10.49 18.17 -16.69
N GLY A 462 10.39 16.85 -16.54
CA GLY A 462 11.48 15.89 -16.55
C GLY A 462 11.31 14.84 -17.65
N GLN A 463 12.36 14.04 -17.88
CA GLN A 463 12.34 12.97 -18.87
C GLN A 463 12.15 11.62 -18.18
N SER A 464 11.08 10.91 -18.55
CA SER A 464 10.78 9.55 -18.05
C SER A 464 10.18 8.65 -19.13
N GLY A 465 10.35 8.99 -20.42
CA GLY A 465 9.72 8.28 -21.53
C GLY A 465 10.59 7.25 -22.23
N PRO A 466 9.99 6.41 -23.10
CA PRO A 466 10.73 5.48 -23.94
C PRO A 466 11.63 6.24 -24.91
N SER A 467 12.88 5.81 -25.04
CA SER A 467 13.88 6.41 -25.94
C SER A 467 14.71 5.31 -26.60
N PHE A 468 14.71 5.27 -27.94
CA PHE A 468 15.38 4.24 -28.74
C PHE A 468 15.03 2.79 -28.32
N GLY A 469 13.76 2.55 -27.98
CA GLY A 469 13.27 1.26 -27.50
C GLY A 469 13.70 0.88 -26.08
N LEU A 470 14.30 1.82 -25.34
CA LEU A 470 14.70 1.64 -23.95
C LEU A 470 13.84 2.47 -23.00
N CYS A 471 13.48 1.87 -21.87
CA CYS A 471 12.63 2.43 -20.83
C CYS A 471 13.40 2.48 -19.51
N PRO A 472 13.30 3.58 -18.74
CA PRO A 472 13.90 3.64 -17.41
C PRO A 472 13.16 2.69 -16.46
N ILE A 473 13.94 2.04 -15.62
CA ILE A 473 13.49 1.21 -14.50
C ILE A 473 14.37 1.50 -13.30
N THR A 474 13.96 0.97 -12.14
CA THR A 474 14.71 0.97 -10.89
C THR A 474 16.22 0.82 -11.10
N SER A 475 16.98 1.67 -10.43
CA SER A 475 18.43 1.62 -10.42
C SER A 475 18.92 0.33 -9.77
N ASN A 476 19.88 -0.31 -10.41
CA ASN A 476 20.55 -1.51 -9.89
C ASN A 476 21.96 -1.21 -9.36
N THR A 477 22.47 0.02 -9.44
CA THR A 477 23.80 0.36 -8.91
C THR A 477 23.74 1.23 -7.66
N SER A 478 22.53 1.65 -7.27
CA SER A 478 22.31 2.55 -6.13
C SER A 478 22.89 2.01 -4.83
N PHE A 479 22.84 0.69 -4.63
CA PHE A 479 23.32 0.03 -3.42
C PHE A 479 24.47 -0.94 -3.69
N GLY A 480 25.23 -0.70 -4.75
CA GLY A 480 26.41 -1.50 -5.12
C GLY A 480 26.09 -2.83 -5.82
N GLN A 481 24.85 -3.07 -6.24
CA GLN A 481 24.49 -4.32 -6.91
C GLN A 481 25.13 -4.34 -8.32
N GLN A 482 25.81 -5.44 -8.67
CA GLN A 482 26.56 -5.54 -9.94
C GLN A 482 25.85 -6.40 -10.96
N ASN A 483 24.93 -7.25 -10.53
CA ASN A 483 24.26 -8.24 -11.36
C ASN A 483 22.85 -8.57 -10.82
N ASN A 484 22.13 -9.44 -11.52
CA ASN A 484 20.76 -9.80 -11.15
C ASN A 484 20.66 -10.62 -9.84
N PHE A 485 21.72 -11.34 -9.45
CA PHE A 485 21.76 -12.04 -8.16
C PHE A 485 21.85 -11.04 -7.01
N ASP A 486 22.76 -10.07 -7.10
CA ASP A 486 22.90 -9.01 -6.10
C ASP A 486 21.61 -8.18 -5.97
N GLU A 487 20.96 -7.88 -7.10
CA GLU A 487 19.64 -7.21 -7.12
C GLU A 487 18.58 -8.04 -6.38
N LEU A 488 18.46 -9.33 -6.70
CA LEU A 488 17.52 -10.22 -6.02
C LEU A 488 17.81 -10.34 -4.52
N GLU A 489 19.07 -10.45 -4.13
CA GLU A 489 19.48 -10.52 -2.73
C GLU A 489 19.09 -9.24 -1.98
N PHE A 490 19.37 -8.07 -2.55
CA PHE A 490 18.97 -6.79 -1.98
C PHE A 490 17.44 -6.69 -1.85
N THR A 491 16.72 -6.96 -2.94
CA THR A 491 15.25 -6.90 -2.98
C THR A 491 14.63 -7.86 -1.97
N ARG A 492 15.13 -9.09 -1.86
CA ARG A 492 14.67 -10.08 -0.88
C ARG A 492 14.93 -9.61 0.54
N ASN A 493 16.14 -9.11 0.84
CA ASN A 493 16.48 -8.62 2.18
C ASN A 493 15.62 -7.42 2.60
N LEU A 494 15.42 -6.46 1.69
CA LEU A 494 14.52 -5.34 1.93
C LEU A 494 13.08 -5.83 2.20
N ASN A 495 12.62 -6.80 1.41
CA ASN A 495 11.31 -7.39 1.56
C ASN A 495 11.12 -8.05 2.93
N MET A 496 12.04 -8.92 3.36
CA MET A 496 11.94 -9.59 4.66
C MET A 496 11.88 -8.59 5.83
N LYS A 497 12.60 -7.47 5.72
CA LYS A 497 12.57 -6.38 6.72
C LYS A 497 11.22 -5.65 6.75
N LYS A 498 10.65 -5.32 5.59
CA LYS A 498 9.30 -4.73 5.52
C LYS A 498 8.23 -5.69 6.04
N LEU A 499 8.31 -6.97 5.66
CA LEU A 499 7.41 -8.01 6.17
C LEU A 499 7.53 -8.19 7.69
N ASN A 500 8.74 -8.12 8.25
CA ASN A 500 8.95 -8.11 9.70
C ASN A 500 8.27 -6.91 10.35
N ALA A 501 8.47 -5.71 9.79
CA ALA A 501 7.92 -4.49 10.35
C ALA A 501 6.40 -4.45 10.30
N PHE A 502 5.80 -4.87 9.19
CA PHE A 502 4.35 -4.87 9.02
C PHE A 502 3.66 -6.07 9.69
N ALA A 503 4.42 -7.05 10.19
CA ALA A 503 3.86 -8.17 10.95
C ALA A 503 3.30 -7.74 12.32
N VAL A 504 3.73 -6.60 12.87
CA VAL A 504 3.18 -6.06 14.12
C VAL A 504 1.80 -5.44 13.95
N GLY A 505 1.43 -5.06 12.71
CA GLY A 505 0.15 -4.47 12.39
C GLY A 505 -0.92 -5.49 11.98
N HIS A 506 -2.08 -4.99 11.54
CA HIS A 506 -3.23 -5.78 11.09
C HIS A 506 -3.21 -6.16 9.62
N GLY A 507 -2.10 -5.91 8.91
CA GLY A 507 -2.00 -6.38 7.55
C GLY A 507 -1.17 -5.52 6.64
N TRP A 508 -1.09 -5.95 5.38
CA TRP A 508 -0.55 -5.14 4.30
C TRP A 508 -1.12 -5.55 2.94
N TYR A 509 -1.19 -4.59 2.03
CA TYR A 509 -1.38 -4.80 0.60
C TYR A 509 -0.20 -4.23 -0.18
N PHE A 510 0.47 -5.08 -0.95
CA PHE A 510 1.58 -4.67 -1.80
C PHE A 510 1.07 -3.86 -3.01
N TRP A 511 1.71 -2.72 -3.29
CA TRP A 511 1.49 -1.92 -4.50
C TRP A 511 2.56 -2.27 -5.55
N ASN A 512 2.25 -3.03 -6.60
CA ASN A 512 0.93 -3.56 -7.00
C ASN A 512 1.01 -5.05 -7.40
N PHE A 513 -0.12 -5.73 -7.67
CA PHE A 513 -0.08 -7.17 -8.03
C PHE A 513 0.78 -7.44 -9.27
N LYS A 514 0.72 -6.56 -10.27
CA LYS A 514 1.60 -6.58 -11.43
C LYS A 514 1.74 -5.22 -12.13
N THR A 515 2.80 -5.12 -12.92
CA THR A 515 3.07 -4.07 -13.91
C THR A 515 3.46 -4.74 -15.23
N GLU A 516 3.38 -4.04 -16.36
CA GLU A 516 3.84 -4.62 -17.65
C GLU A 516 5.35 -4.92 -17.66
N PHE A 517 6.13 -4.11 -16.94
CA PHE A 517 7.55 -4.34 -16.71
C PHE A 517 8.05 -3.62 -15.45
N GLY A 518 9.24 -3.99 -14.99
CA GLY A 518 9.85 -3.45 -13.76
C GLY A 518 9.39 -4.20 -12.51
N SER A 519 10.34 -4.82 -11.80
CA SER A 519 10.03 -5.83 -10.78
C SER A 519 9.62 -5.27 -9.44
N ARG A 520 10.21 -4.15 -8.99
CA ARG A 520 10.07 -3.68 -7.60
C ARG A 520 8.66 -3.20 -7.22
N TRP A 521 7.77 -3.11 -8.20
CA TRP A 521 6.37 -2.72 -8.09
C TRP A 521 5.40 -3.83 -8.55
N SER A 522 5.91 -5.04 -8.85
CA SER A 522 5.13 -6.16 -9.39
C SER A 522 5.21 -7.37 -8.47
N PHE A 523 4.19 -7.58 -7.65
CA PHE A 523 4.12 -8.67 -6.67
C PHE A 523 4.33 -10.04 -7.31
N LEU A 524 3.59 -10.34 -8.39
CA LEU A 524 3.67 -11.64 -9.07
C LEU A 524 5.07 -11.89 -9.64
N ASP A 525 5.72 -10.88 -10.23
CA ASP A 525 7.10 -11.02 -10.72
C ASP A 525 8.09 -11.25 -9.56
N LEU A 526 7.90 -10.58 -8.42
CA LEU A 526 8.72 -10.78 -7.21
C LEU A 526 8.51 -12.16 -6.57
N VAL A 527 7.28 -12.69 -6.57
CA VAL A 527 6.97 -14.06 -6.14
C VAL A 527 7.68 -15.07 -7.04
N ARG A 528 7.55 -14.94 -8.37
CA ARG A 528 8.22 -15.83 -9.34
C ARG A 528 9.73 -15.82 -9.20
N LYS A 529 10.31 -14.68 -8.83
CA LYS A 529 11.76 -14.51 -8.58
C LYS A 529 12.21 -15.01 -7.20
N GLY A 530 11.31 -15.38 -6.30
CA GLY A 530 11.63 -15.82 -4.95
C GLY A 530 12.04 -14.67 -4.01
N ALA A 531 11.65 -13.43 -4.31
CA ALA A 531 11.86 -12.29 -3.43
C ALA A 531 10.87 -12.29 -2.25
N PHE A 532 9.66 -12.84 -2.44
CA PHE A 532 8.69 -13.10 -1.37
C PHE A 532 8.87 -14.49 -0.73
N PRO A 533 8.37 -14.68 0.51
CA PRO A 533 8.16 -16.00 1.08
C PRO A 533 7.24 -16.84 0.18
N LYS A 534 7.34 -18.17 0.27
CA LYS A 534 6.50 -19.09 -0.52
C LYS A 534 5.02 -18.97 -0.19
N ASN A 535 4.69 -18.61 1.05
CA ASN A 535 3.33 -18.33 1.47
C ASN A 535 3.32 -17.05 2.31
N VAL A 536 2.69 -16.00 1.81
CA VAL A 536 2.71 -14.68 2.46
C VAL A 536 1.81 -14.57 3.69
N SER A 537 0.91 -15.54 3.89
CA SER A 537 0.08 -15.69 5.08
C SER A 537 0.67 -16.62 6.14
N ASN A 538 1.75 -17.36 5.84
CA ASN A 538 2.38 -18.29 6.76
C ASN A 538 3.89 -18.42 6.48
N TYR A 539 4.68 -17.58 7.15
CA TYR A 539 6.13 -17.55 7.02
C TYR A 539 6.79 -18.75 7.68
N ARG A 540 7.70 -19.41 6.98
CA ARG A 540 8.51 -20.48 7.55
C ARG A 540 9.72 -19.91 8.28
N THR A 541 10.20 -20.62 9.30
CA THR A 541 11.35 -20.16 10.10
C THR A 541 12.61 -19.98 9.26
N GLU A 542 12.83 -20.85 8.26
CA GLU A 542 13.96 -20.77 7.33
C GLU A 542 13.91 -19.59 6.35
N GLU A 543 12.78 -18.88 6.25
CA GLU A 543 12.66 -17.70 5.40
C GLU A 543 13.11 -16.42 6.12
N GLU A 544 13.44 -16.52 7.42
CA GLU A 544 14.09 -15.49 8.25
C GLU A 544 13.34 -14.15 8.37
N VAL A 545 12.04 -14.09 8.01
CA VAL A 545 11.20 -12.88 8.15
C VAL A 545 11.25 -12.34 9.59
N PHE A 546 11.00 -13.19 10.60
CA PHE A 546 10.94 -12.76 12.00
C PHE A 546 12.31 -12.32 12.57
N THR A 547 13.41 -12.73 11.95
CA THR A 547 14.77 -12.37 12.35
C THR A 547 15.38 -11.25 11.51
N ALA A 548 14.70 -10.82 10.44
CA ALA A 548 15.23 -9.91 9.44
C ALA A 548 15.70 -8.56 10.00
N CYS A 549 15.07 -8.06 11.08
CA CYS A 549 15.37 -6.78 11.69
C CYS A 549 16.23 -6.85 12.96
N LEU A 550 16.73 -8.04 13.35
CA LEU A 550 17.44 -8.20 14.63
C LEU A 550 18.70 -7.34 14.74
N ALA A 551 19.39 -7.05 13.63
CA ALA A 551 20.57 -6.20 13.64
C ALA A 551 20.20 -4.74 13.94
N GLU A 552 19.14 -4.24 13.31
CA GLU A 552 18.61 -2.90 13.48
C GLU A 552 18.04 -2.72 14.91
N ASP A 553 17.25 -3.69 15.37
CA ASP A 553 16.64 -3.67 16.71
C ASP A 553 17.73 -3.65 17.81
N LYS A 554 18.83 -4.38 17.61
CA LYS A 554 19.99 -4.38 18.53
C LYS A 554 20.90 -3.16 18.41
N GLY A 555 20.64 -2.26 17.46
CA GLY A 555 21.52 -1.11 17.21
C GLY A 555 22.91 -1.52 16.71
N ALA A 556 23.03 -2.51 15.82
CA ALA A 556 24.32 -3.01 15.32
C ALA A 556 25.00 -2.08 14.28
N PHE A 557 24.64 -0.80 14.24
CA PHE A 557 25.05 0.19 13.25
C PHE A 557 25.55 1.45 13.96
N ILE A 558 26.35 2.24 13.25
CA ILE A 558 26.76 3.57 13.71
C ILE A 558 26.05 4.61 12.85
N CYS A 559 25.38 5.58 13.49
CA CYS A 559 24.85 6.73 12.79
C CYS A 559 25.92 7.82 12.71
N ALA A 560 26.35 8.18 11.50
CA ALA A 560 27.45 9.10 11.25
C ALA A 560 27.07 10.22 10.29
N ALA A 561 27.69 11.38 10.42
CA ALA A 561 27.52 12.50 9.51
C ALA A 561 28.06 12.14 8.10
N LYS A 562 27.26 12.42 7.07
CA LYS A 562 27.70 12.27 5.68
C LYS A 562 28.86 13.21 5.41
N ARG A 563 29.89 12.72 4.71
CA ARG A 563 31.02 13.57 4.32
C ARG A 563 30.67 14.40 3.09
N GLY A 564 30.99 15.69 3.12
CA GLY A 564 30.77 16.62 2.00
C GLY A 564 29.36 17.22 1.90
N VAL A 565 28.50 17.05 2.91
CA VAL A 565 27.26 17.84 3.04
C VAL A 565 27.56 19.27 3.46
N HIS A 566 26.61 20.19 3.25
CA HIS A 566 26.82 21.59 3.60
C HIS A 566 26.87 21.76 5.13
N HIS A 567 27.77 22.61 5.64
CA HIS A 567 27.92 22.79 7.10
C HIS A 567 26.62 23.22 7.78
N SER A 568 25.79 24.03 7.11
CA SER A 568 24.47 24.40 7.65
C SER A 568 23.53 23.23 7.89
N ASP A 569 23.70 22.14 7.13
CA ASP A 569 22.86 20.95 7.27
C ASP A 569 23.32 20.13 8.47
N LEU A 570 24.64 20.07 8.71
CA LEU A 570 25.25 19.50 9.90
C LEU A 570 24.85 20.29 11.16
N ASP A 571 24.95 21.61 11.13
CA ASP A 571 24.55 22.47 12.25
C ASP A 571 23.07 22.26 12.62
N ARG A 572 22.16 22.27 11.63
CA ARG A 572 20.73 21.99 11.87
C ARG A 572 20.49 20.59 12.44
N GLY A 573 21.21 19.59 11.92
CA GLY A 573 21.13 18.23 12.44
C GLY A 573 21.62 18.15 13.88
N LEU A 574 22.73 18.83 14.19
CA LEU A 574 23.35 18.85 15.51
C LEU A 574 22.43 19.53 16.53
N ASP A 575 21.87 20.67 16.17
CA ASP A 575 20.87 21.39 16.96
C ASP A 575 19.65 20.52 17.25
N PHE A 576 19.18 19.73 16.26
CA PHE A 576 18.08 18.79 16.46
C PHE A 576 18.45 17.67 17.44
N ALA A 577 19.61 17.03 17.25
CA ALA A 577 20.07 15.94 18.10
C ALA A 577 20.31 16.37 19.56
N CYS A 578 20.82 17.59 19.75
CA CYS A 578 21.17 18.14 21.06
C CYS A 578 20.06 18.97 21.71
N GLY A 579 19.07 19.42 20.94
CA GLY A 579 18.00 20.32 21.38
C GLY A 579 16.79 19.62 22.02
N GLY A 580 16.80 18.29 22.10
CA GLY A 580 15.74 17.50 22.72
C GLY A 580 15.56 17.81 24.21
N SER A 581 14.31 17.89 24.67
CA SER A 581 13.98 18.17 26.08
C SER A 581 13.87 16.92 26.96
N ASP A 582 14.03 15.73 26.38
CA ASP A 582 13.97 14.44 27.09
C ASP A 582 15.23 14.10 27.90
N GLY A 583 16.34 14.82 27.66
CA GLY A 583 17.62 14.62 28.35
C GLY A 583 18.33 13.30 28.02
N LYS A 584 17.94 12.61 26.94
CA LYS A 584 18.56 11.33 26.54
C LYS A 584 19.92 11.50 25.85
N VAL A 585 20.20 12.69 25.30
CA VAL A 585 21.47 13.03 24.65
C VAL A 585 22.08 14.24 25.37
N ASP A 586 23.27 14.07 25.95
CA ASP A 586 23.97 15.14 26.65
C ASP A 586 25.03 15.79 25.75
N CYS A 587 24.73 16.99 25.25
CA CYS A 587 25.65 17.79 24.42
C CYS A 587 26.33 18.94 25.19
N SER A 588 26.24 19.00 26.51
CA SER A 588 26.67 20.18 27.30
C SER A 588 28.15 20.55 27.14
N ASP A 589 29.02 19.58 26.88
CA ASP A 589 30.47 19.73 26.69
C ASP A 589 30.93 19.32 25.27
N ILE A 590 30.01 19.25 24.30
CA ILE A 590 30.28 18.69 22.97
C ILE A 590 31.36 19.49 22.20
N GLU A 591 31.44 20.80 22.43
CA GLU A 591 32.45 21.65 21.81
C GLU A 591 33.86 21.42 22.37
N GLU A 592 33.97 20.96 23.62
CA GLU A 592 35.22 20.64 24.29
C GLU A 592 35.68 19.21 23.97
N ARG A 593 34.73 18.28 23.80
CA ARG A 593 35.00 16.88 23.47
C ARG A 593 35.50 16.67 22.04
N PHE A 594 34.99 17.45 21.10
CA PHE A 594 35.25 17.24 19.67
C PHE A 594 35.66 18.52 18.95
N SER A 595 36.73 18.39 18.15
CA SER A 595 37.42 19.53 17.55
C SER A 595 36.77 20.03 16.28
N THR A 596 36.10 19.14 15.54
CA THR A 596 35.44 19.45 14.26
C THR A 596 33.92 19.32 14.37
N LEU A 597 33.19 20.04 13.52
CA LEU A 597 31.73 19.95 13.45
C LEU A 597 31.29 18.53 13.10
N GLU A 598 32.01 17.86 12.21
CA GLU A 598 31.74 16.51 11.77
C GLU A 598 31.88 15.49 12.91
N GLU A 599 32.91 15.61 13.76
CA GLU A 599 33.08 14.75 14.94
C GLU A 599 31.96 14.96 15.97
N ARG A 600 31.55 16.21 16.19
CA ARG A 600 30.40 16.54 17.05
C ARG A 600 29.12 15.89 16.53
N CYS A 601 28.89 16.03 15.24
CA CYS A 601 27.73 15.44 14.55
C CYS A 601 27.77 13.91 14.58
N ASP A 602 28.92 13.29 14.30
CA ASP A 602 29.07 11.83 14.36
C ASP A 602 28.67 11.30 15.75
N TRP A 603 29.12 11.95 16.82
CA TRP A 603 28.76 11.54 18.18
C TRP A 603 27.28 11.80 18.48
N ALA A 604 26.79 13.03 18.26
CA ALA A 604 25.42 13.40 18.62
C ALA A 604 24.37 12.62 17.82
N PHE A 605 24.60 12.40 16.52
CA PHE A 605 23.69 11.63 15.67
C PHE A 605 23.63 10.17 16.11
N ASN A 606 24.77 9.59 16.47
CA ASN A 606 24.85 8.23 17.00
C ASN A 606 24.08 8.07 18.30
N GLU A 607 24.34 8.93 19.29
CA GLU A 607 23.66 8.85 20.58
C GLU A 607 22.16 9.08 20.44
N TYR A 608 21.75 10.08 19.66
CA TYR A 608 20.33 10.35 19.42
C TYR A 608 19.63 9.16 18.76
N TRP A 609 20.20 8.61 17.69
CA TRP A 609 19.61 7.46 17.00
C TRP A 609 19.49 6.26 17.93
N HIS A 610 20.54 5.93 18.70
CA HIS A 610 20.46 4.82 19.66
C HIS A 610 19.39 5.07 20.72
N ALA A 611 19.23 6.30 21.21
CA ALA A 611 18.26 6.66 22.22
C ALA A 611 16.79 6.67 21.73
N HIS A 612 16.56 6.82 20.41
CA HIS A 612 15.22 7.04 19.84
C HIS A 612 14.82 6.08 18.71
N ARG A 613 15.68 5.14 18.29
CA ARG A 613 15.35 4.19 17.19
C ARG A 613 14.13 3.32 17.45
N GLU A 614 13.85 3.02 18.71
CA GLU A 614 12.66 2.26 19.16
C GLU A 614 11.39 3.13 19.20
N GLU A 615 11.53 4.42 18.94
CA GLU A 615 10.45 5.40 18.79
C GLU A 615 10.26 5.79 17.30
N GLY A 616 10.92 5.07 16.38
CA GLY A 616 10.84 5.31 14.93
C GLY A 616 11.86 6.32 14.38
N ALA A 617 12.76 6.86 15.21
CA ALA A 617 13.76 7.83 14.73
C ALA A 617 14.73 7.21 13.72
N THR A 618 14.95 7.89 12.58
CA THR A 618 15.89 7.47 11.53
C THR A 618 17.23 8.20 11.66
N CYS A 619 18.28 7.66 11.03
CA CYS A 619 19.60 8.29 10.95
C CYS A 619 19.71 9.26 9.75
N ASP A 620 18.63 9.95 9.36
CA ASP A 620 18.67 10.85 8.20
C ASP A 620 19.13 12.27 8.57
N PHE A 621 18.62 12.82 9.68
CA PHE A 621 18.90 14.18 10.17
C PHE A 621 18.79 15.26 9.08
N GLY A 622 17.72 15.20 8.26
CA GLY A 622 17.52 16.15 7.16
C GLY A 622 18.51 15.94 6.01
N GLY A 623 18.86 14.68 5.76
CA GLY A 623 19.85 14.25 4.78
C GLY A 623 21.32 14.38 5.22
N ALA A 624 21.60 14.88 6.43
CA ALA A 624 22.96 15.15 6.92
C ALA A 624 23.71 13.90 7.43
N ALA A 625 23.01 12.79 7.72
CA ALA A 625 23.61 11.60 8.31
C ALA A 625 23.23 10.30 7.58
N HIS A 626 23.96 9.22 7.89
CA HIS A 626 23.68 7.87 7.39
C HIS A 626 24.15 6.77 8.35
N LEU A 627 23.58 5.59 8.21
CA LEU A 627 24.00 4.39 8.92
C LEU A 627 25.17 3.72 8.22
N LEU A 628 26.21 3.49 8.99
CA LEU A 628 27.34 2.65 8.61
C LEU A 628 27.16 1.30 9.28
N ALA A 629 27.19 0.24 8.48
CA ALA A 629 27.36 -1.10 9.04
C ALA A 629 28.72 -1.14 9.73
N ILE A 630 28.73 -1.49 11.02
CA ILE A 630 29.98 -1.77 11.71
C ILE A 630 30.60 -2.93 10.94
N PRO A 631 31.82 -2.80 10.39
CA PRO A 631 32.51 -3.95 9.83
C PRO A 631 32.64 -4.96 10.97
N SER A 632 31.78 -5.99 10.97
CA SER A 632 32.07 -7.17 11.75
C SER A 632 33.47 -7.56 11.34
N PRO A 633 34.45 -7.64 12.25
CA PRO A 633 35.82 -7.98 11.89
C PRO A 633 35.74 -9.26 11.07
N SER A 634 35.97 -9.11 9.76
CA SER A 634 35.94 -10.20 8.82
C SER A 634 36.93 -11.23 9.35
N SER A 635 36.46 -12.46 9.52
CA SER A 635 37.23 -13.65 9.91
C SER A 635 37.55 -13.93 11.40
N VAL A 636 37.29 -13.05 12.37
CA VAL A 636 37.63 -13.38 13.79
C VAL A 636 36.52 -14.17 14.50
N ALA A 637 35.24 -14.02 14.14
CA ALA A 637 34.16 -14.84 14.73
C ALA A 637 34.19 -16.32 14.29
N ARG A 638 34.98 -16.66 13.25
CA ARG A 638 35.28 -18.08 12.95
C ARG A 638 36.15 -18.72 14.04
N GLN A 639 36.79 -17.92 14.92
CA GLN A 639 37.44 -18.40 16.13
C GLN A 639 36.49 -18.60 17.32
N GLU A 640 35.26 -18.07 17.33
CA GLU A 640 34.25 -18.50 18.31
C GLU A 640 33.71 -19.91 18.00
N PHE A 641 33.84 -20.38 16.76
CA PHE A 641 33.63 -21.79 16.43
C PHE A 641 34.68 -22.71 17.08
N LEU A 642 35.87 -22.21 17.44
CA LEU A 642 36.85 -22.94 18.23
C LEU A 642 36.54 -22.90 19.74
N ALA A 643 35.85 -21.86 20.22
CA ALA A 643 35.42 -21.78 21.63
C ALA A 643 34.30 -22.78 21.97
N THR A 644 33.39 -23.06 21.02
CA THR A 644 32.30 -24.05 21.22
C THR A 644 32.76 -25.51 21.23
N SER A 645 33.95 -25.80 20.68
CA SER A 645 34.57 -27.14 20.74
C SER A 645 35.00 -27.50 22.17
N VAL A 646 35.56 -26.53 22.90
CA VAL A 646 36.02 -26.72 24.28
C VAL A 646 34.83 -26.86 25.25
N SER A 647 33.76 -26.09 25.05
CA SER A 647 32.54 -26.18 25.87
C SER A 647 31.82 -27.52 25.71
N LYS A 648 31.76 -28.09 24.49
CA LYS A 648 31.18 -29.42 24.25
C LYS A 648 32.06 -30.55 24.81
N GLN A 649 33.39 -30.43 24.74
CA GLN A 649 34.28 -31.42 25.37
C GLN A 649 34.15 -31.42 26.90
N ILE A 650 34.08 -30.24 27.53
CA ILE A 650 33.87 -30.14 28.99
C ILE A 650 32.54 -30.79 29.37
N LEU A 651 31.44 -30.51 28.65
CA LEU A 651 30.13 -31.11 28.94
C LEU A 651 30.14 -32.66 28.81
N ILE A 652 30.85 -33.19 27.81
CA ILE A 652 31.00 -34.64 27.60
C ILE A 652 31.82 -35.27 28.74
N TRP A 653 32.92 -34.65 29.18
CA TRP A 653 33.72 -35.17 30.30
C TRP A 653 32.98 -35.10 31.64
N THR A 654 32.17 -34.06 31.88
CA THR A 654 31.32 -33.99 33.08
C THR A 654 30.25 -35.08 33.08
N LEU A 655 29.61 -35.35 31.93
CA LEU A 655 28.64 -36.43 31.78
C LEU A 655 29.26 -37.81 31.96
N VAL A 656 30.45 -38.06 31.39
CA VAL A 656 31.20 -39.31 31.59
C VAL A 656 31.59 -39.49 33.06
N GLY A 657 32.06 -38.43 33.73
CA GLY A 657 32.40 -38.46 35.15
C GLY A 657 31.19 -38.79 36.05
N VAL A 658 30.02 -38.24 35.74
CA VAL A 658 28.77 -38.54 36.46
C VAL A 658 28.35 -39.99 36.23
N VAL A 659 28.39 -40.49 34.99
CA VAL A 659 28.02 -41.88 34.68
C VAL A 659 28.98 -42.88 35.34
N VAL A 660 30.29 -42.63 35.29
CA VAL A 660 31.28 -43.47 35.98
C VAL A 660 31.10 -43.42 37.50
N GLY A 661 30.75 -42.26 38.06
CA GLY A 661 30.39 -42.12 39.48
C GLY A 661 29.16 -42.94 39.87
N PHE A 662 28.10 -42.93 39.06
CA PHE A 662 26.89 -43.73 39.29
C PHE A 662 27.14 -45.23 39.13
N VAL A 663 27.94 -45.65 38.14
CA VAL A 663 28.32 -47.06 37.97
C VAL A 663 29.21 -47.53 39.14
N GLY A 664 30.17 -46.71 39.56
CA GLY A 664 30.99 -46.98 40.74
C GLY A 664 30.15 -47.13 42.02
N LEU A 665 29.18 -46.23 42.22
CA LEU A 665 28.25 -46.30 43.36
C LEU A 665 27.36 -47.56 43.30
N ALA A 666 26.87 -47.92 42.11
CA ALA A 666 26.08 -49.13 41.90
C ALA A 666 26.89 -50.42 42.15
N VAL A 667 28.17 -50.44 41.75
CA VAL A 667 29.08 -51.56 42.03
C VAL A 667 29.39 -51.64 43.53
N VAL A 668 29.67 -50.52 44.21
CA VAL A 668 29.88 -50.50 45.67
C VAL A 668 28.61 -50.96 46.40
N MET A 669 27.42 -50.54 45.95
CA MET A 669 26.14 -51.02 46.47
C MET A 669 25.93 -52.52 46.20
N ALA A 670 26.31 -53.03 45.03
CA ALA A 670 26.20 -54.45 44.72
C ALA A 670 27.17 -55.31 45.55
N VAL A 671 28.41 -54.86 45.74
CA VAL A 671 29.43 -55.52 46.57
C VAL A 671 29.06 -55.48 48.05
N THR A 672 28.53 -54.36 48.55
CA THR A 672 28.04 -54.26 49.95
C THR A 672 26.77 -55.10 50.16
N ARG A 673 25.89 -55.20 49.16
CA ARG A 673 24.71 -56.08 49.20
C ARG A 673 25.07 -57.56 49.07
N HIS A 674 26.14 -57.90 48.34
CA HIS A 674 26.71 -59.25 48.29
C HIS A 674 27.42 -59.61 49.61
N ARG A 675 28.17 -58.68 50.22
CA ARG A 675 28.78 -58.89 51.54
C ARG A 675 27.74 -59.06 52.65
N ARG A 676 26.63 -58.30 52.63
CA ARG A 676 25.51 -58.50 53.57
C ARG A 676 24.72 -59.80 53.34
N ARG A 677 24.69 -60.34 52.12
CA ARG A 677 24.08 -61.65 51.83
C ARG A 677 24.95 -62.83 52.27
N ALA A 678 26.25 -62.64 52.48
CA ALA A 678 27.15 -63.67 53.00
C ALA A 678 27.02 -63.90 54.53
N GLU A 679 26.32 -63.02 55.26
CA GLU A 679 26.12 -63.13 56.72
C GLU A 679 24.77 -63.79 57.11
N TYR A 680 23.98 -64.29 56.15
CA TYR A 680 22.73 -65.02 56.44
C TYR A 680 22.51 -66.20 55.46
N SER A 681 23.12 -67.36 55.75
CA SER A 681 22.36 -68.62 55.90
C SER A 681 23.25 -69.79 56.33
N PRO A 682 22.80 -70.59 57.31
CA PRO A 682 23.49 -71.79 57.79
C PRO A 682 23.16 -73.03 56.91
N LEU A 683 24.04 -74.03 57.00
CA LEU A 683 23.86 -75.47 56.66
C LEU A 683 23.95 -75.89 55.18
N ILE A 684 25.12 -76.44 54.81
CA ILE A 684 25.27 -77.50 53.80
C ILE A 684 25.93 -78.70 54.50
N GLY A 685 25.25 -79.84 54.51
CA GLY A 685 25.74 -81.11 55.03
C GLY A 685 26.05 -82.10 53.90
N HIS A 686 27.25 -82.70 54.00
CA HIS A 686 27.71 -84.02 53.53
C HIS A 686 27.59 -84.37 52.04
N ILE A 687 28.69 -84.43 51.27
CA ILE A 687 29.75 -85.47 51.24
C ILE A 687 29.15 -86.89 51.31
N VAL A 688 29.26 -87.67 50.23
CA VAL A 688 30.02 -88.93 50.19
C VAL A 688 30.25 -89.35 48.73
N ASN A 689 31.49 -89.77 48.52
CA ASN A 689 32.14 -90.24 47.31
C ASN A 689 31.83 -91.73 47.04
N VAL A 690 31.80 -92.13 45.75
CA VAL A 690 32.52 -93.31 45.17
C VAL A 690 32.01 -94.70 45.63
N ASN A 691 31.74 -95.72 44.81
CA ASN A 691 32.03 -96.11 43.43
C ASN A 691 31.07 -97.28 43.07
N VAL A 692 30.61 -97.35 41.82
CA VAL A 692 30.82 -98.41 40.79
C VAL A 692 30.17 -97.89 39.50
#